data_AF-A0A143PN62-F1
#
_entry.id   AF-A0A143PN62-F1
#
_cell.length_a   1.000
_cell.length_b   1.000
_cell.length_c   1.000
_cell.angle_alpha   90.00
_cell.angle_beta   90.00
_cell.angle_gamma   90.00
#
_symmetry.space_group_name_H-M   'P 1'
#
loop_
_entity.id
_entity.type
_entity.pdbx_description
1 polymer ?
#
loop_
_entity_poly.entity_id
_entity_poly.type
_entity_poly.pdbx_seq_one_letter_code
_entity_poly.pdbx_strand_id
1 'polypeptide(L)'
;MFRATRLATAGVCAAFAMIATASSINAQPTLKTWYFAEGSTAPILPFEEEILIGNPTGTDAVVNLRFFPQDGSAPIPGQLTVKAYSRGGVNARQFTGANFGFAVELTASADVVVERSMYWGGGLFNFGPLYNPGTVSDMRAGHSSNGVNATQTTWSFAEGSAGFFQTYVLISNPGTLAANVRVNYLTSAGELVTVNDVVPSGQRRTYFANDALAQQLGPRSQFDFAIEVTSDVGVVAERAMYWNNFQGGHVTAGVTPQPAWLFAEGAQYAGALDTYVLLFNPNTEPIDVEVNFYGPGGLLQPVLVHMQPRTRAQVFAGDPAYPALQNTGFSISVVSVGSKPFVAERAVYKAGATLGDGTVATGASEAARKWGFADGQEGGFLQYQSPADADRRLFTTYYLVLNNTDTDATVRGVFYLEDDNSNVGTEVTITVPARSRGQFAPQTIPALHNRKFAAFFESDVPVVMERAMYWGNGMRGAHATGGTILPDTLPTLASPTAPPPPSLTGISPTRGNPSGGTLVTITGANLGLTADTTVSFGITGTPRQNVIVNNANSISVVTPPSGRGLASVIITTKGVPLELVGAFEFADPFAAGPAVSYGDLYGVIVSLAAARPFDLANSCREHGGNNRFMFEVVAELRRRFNTNRWGLNWKRGNVGDLSQDIVTYYSGPEGSAMPNSTQVRLYDIIGGHCGNASPFWVDQTAATRAAGAIGRWTVAPMCSDARYRDAKLNNGEWMFPECR
;
A
#
# COMPACT_ATOMS: atom_id res chain seq x y z
N MET A 1 22.00 -5.63 78.93
CA MET A 1 21.82 -4.18 78.78
C MET A 1 22.44 -3.76 77.46
N PHE A 2 21.62 -3.13 76.61
CA PHE A 2 21.90 -2.34 75.42
C PHE A 2 22.73 -2.89 74.24
N ARG A 3 21.97 -3.10 73.15
CA ARG A 3 22.34 -3.08 71.72
C ARG A 3 22.76 -1.68 71.26
N ALA A 4 23.68 -1.64 70.29
CA ALA A 4 23.69 -0.85 69.03
C ALA A 4 25.14 -0.95 68.47
N THR A 5 25.46 -1.12 67.17
CA THR A 5 24.86 -0.50 65.99
C THR A 5 25.40 -1.15 64.69
N ARG A 6 24.59 -1.02 63.63
CA ARG A 6 24.86 -0.91 62.18
C ARG A 6 24.59 -2.12 61.27
N LEU A 7 23.61 -1.86 60.41
CA LEU A 7 23.09 -2.60 59.27
C LEU A 7 24.14 -2.79 58.16
N ALA A 8 24.06 -3.93 57.47
CA ALA A 8 24.30 -4.03 56.04
C ALA A 8 23.17 -4.87 55.43
N THR A 9 22.42 -4.24 54.53
CA THR A 9 21.41 -4.82 53.65
C THR A 9 22.07 -5.70 52.60
N ALA A 10 21.72 -6.98 52.55
CA ALA A 10 21.99 -7.85 51.41
C ALA A 10 20.66 -8.18 50.73
N GLY A 11 20.45 -7.62 49.55
CA GLY A 11 19.33 -7.96 48.67
C GLY A 11 19.51 -9.39 48.14
N VAL A 12 18.46 -10.18 48.24
CA VAL A 12 18.39 -11.51 47.63
C VAL A 12 18.06 -11.32 46.15
N CYS A 13 19.06 -11.43 45.28
CA CYS A 13 18.85 -11.70 43.86
C CYS A 13 18.41 -13.16 43.71
N ALA A 14 17.12 -13.40 43.48
CA ALA A 14 16.65 -14.71 43.01
C ALA A 14 16.86 -14.77 41.49
N ALA A 15 17.99 -15.34 41.07
CA ALA A 15 18.20 -15.74 39.69
C ALA A 15 17.33 -16.99 39.40
N PHE A 16 16.19 -16.81 38.75
CA PHE A 16 15.48 -17.92 38.13
C PHE A 16 16.20 -18.31 36.84
N ALA A 17 17.19 -19.20 36.96
CA ALA A 17 17.63 -19.99 35.82
C ALA A 17 16.50 -20.97 35.47
N MET A 18 15.77 -20.71 34.38
CA MET A 18 14.93 -21.73 33.78
C MET A 18 15.83 -22.88 33.35
N ILE A 19 15.83 -23.95 34.14
CA ILE A 19 16.34 -25.24 33.69
C ILE A 19 15.39 -25.68 32.58
N ALA A 20 15.83 -25.53 31.34
CA ALA A 20 15.25 -26.21 30.20
C ALA A 20 15.34 -27.71 30.47
N THR A 21 14.26 -28.30 30.99
CA THR A 21 14.13 -29.74 30.96
C THR A 21 14.16 -30.11 29.48
N ALA A 22 15.11 -30.96 29.10
CA ALA A 22 15.20 -31.49 27.75
C ALA A 22 13.89 -32.23 27.47
N SER A 23 12.96 -31.55 26.80
CA SER A 23 11.77 -32.17 26.24
C SER A 23 12.23 -33.33 25.37
N SER A 24 11.62 -34.50 25.57
CA SER A 24 11.69 -35.63 24.65
C SER A 24 11.67 -35.12 23.22
N ILE A 25 12.53 -35.68 22.36
CA ILE A 25 12.64 -35.37 20.92
C ILE A 25 11.30 -35.69 20.25
N ASN A 26 10.31 -34.83 20.43
CA ASN A 26 9.14 -34.78 19.58
C ASN A 26 9.66 -34.31 18.24
N ALA A 27 9.39 -35.09 17.19
CA ALA A 27 9.65 -34.65 15.83
C ALA A 27 9.03 -33.25 15.68
N GLN A 28 9.87 -32.25 15.41
CA GLN A 28 9.40 -30.89 15.18
C GLN A 28 8.37 -30.93 14.03
N PRO A 29 7.23 -30.24 14.17
CA PRO A 29 6.18 -30.30 13.16
C PRO A 29 6.73 -29.79 11.82
N THR A 30 6.52 -30.56 10.75
CA THR A 30 6.87 -30.13 9.39
C THR A 30 6.01 -28.94 9.01
N LEU A 31 6.60 -27.89 8.44
CA LEU A 31 5.93 -26.63 8.09
C LEU A 31 5.27 -26.72 6.70
N LYS A 32 4.48 -27.76 6.51
CA LYS A 32 3.92 -28.16 5.21
C LYS A 32 2.41 -28.00 5.11
N THR A 33 1.73 -27.72 6.21
CA THR A 33 0.28 -27.54 6.25
C THR A 33 -0.05 -26.28 7.03
N TRP A 34 -0.93 -25.46 6.47
CA TRP A 34 -1.25 -24.14 7.01
C TRP A 34 -2.73 -23.84 6.83
N TYR A 35 -3.31 -23.12 7.80
CA TYR A 35 -4.72 -22.78 7.82
C TYR A 35 -4.97 -21.31 8.18
N PHE A 36 -6.02 -20.76 7.58
CA PHE A 36 -6.63 -19.46 7.90
C PHE A 36 -8.15 -19.62 7.92
N ALA A 37 -8.83 -19.04 8.91
CA ALA A 37 -10.30 -19.04 9.04
C ALA A 37 -10.95 -17.74 8.57
N GLU A 38 -10.19 -16.64 8.55
CA GLU A 38 -10.51 -15.35 7.95
C GLU A 38 -10.17 -15.31 6.48
N GLY A 39 -11.02 -14.63 5.72
CA GLY A 39 -10.79 -14.38 4.31
C GLY A 39 -12.02 -13.79 3.60
N SER A 40 -11.79 -12.80 2.73
CA SER A 40 -12.86 -12.14 1.98
C SER A 40 -12.36 -11.44 0.72
N THR A 41 -13.09 -11.59 -0.38
CA THR A 41 -12.97 -10.79 -1.61
C THR A 41 -14.23 -9.99 -1.92
N ALA A 42 -15.08 -9.75 -0.92
CA ALA A 42 -16.31 -9.00 -1.09
C ALA A 42 -16.04 -7.54 -1.52
N PRO A 43 -16.90 -6.94 -2.37
CA PRO A 43 -16.82 -5.54 -2.80
C PRO A 43 -17.61 -4.58 -1.91
N ILE A 44 -18.54 -5.08 -1.08
CA ILE A 44 -19.29 -4.25 -0.10
C ILE A 44 -18.34 -3.62 0.94
N LEU A 45 -17.20 -4.27 1.17
CA LEU A 45 -16.01 -3.75 1.83
C LEU A 45 -14.85 -4.26 0.98
N PRO A 46 -14.16 -3.43 0.17
CA PRO A 46 -13.18 -3.86 -0.84
C PRO A 46 -11.92 -4.46 -0.21
N PHE A 47 -12.07 -5.63 0.41
CA PHE A 47 -11.00 -6.44 0.95
C PHE A 47 -10.24 -7.08 -0.18
N GLU A 48 -8.93 -7.01 -0.04
CA GLU A 48 -7.98 -7.56 -0.99
C GLU A 48 -6.94 -8.31 -0.20
N GLU A 49 -6.88 -9.60 -0.48
CA GLU A 49 -6.20 -10.58 0.35
C GLU A 49 -5.09 -11.26 -0.43
N GLU A 50 -3.89 -11.21 0.13
CA GLU A 50 -2.70 -11.87 -0.38
C GLU A 50 -2.35 -13.03 0.56
N ILE A 51 -2.21 -14.23 -0.02
CA ILE A 51 -1.59 -15.38 0.64
C ILE A 51 -0.12 -15.36 0.28
N LEU A 52 0.73 -15.23 1.29
CA LEU A 52 2.15 -14.92 1.17
C LEU A 52 2.96 -16.11 1.68
N ILE A 53 3.94 -16.54 0.89
CA ILE A 53 4.69 -17.77 1.14
C ILE A 53 6.18 -17.50 1.02
N GLY A 54 6.93 -17.77 2.09
CA GLY A 54 8.39 -17.77 2.10
C GLY A 54 8.91 -19.20 2.06
N ASN A 55 9.82 -19.49 1.12
CA ASN A 55 10.48 -20.79 1.03
C ASN A 55 11.92 -20.69 1.58
N PRO A 56 12.20 -21.17 2.81
CA PRO A 56 13.54 -21.17 3.39
C PRO A 56 14.42 -22.33 2.89
N THR A 57 13.94 -23.17 1.98
CA THR A 57 14.61 -24.43 1.60
C THR A 57 15.32 -24.35 0.26
N GLY A 58 16.28 -25.25 0.05
CA GLY A 58 17.03 -25.39 -1.20
C GLY A 58 16.28 -26.11 -2.33
N THR A 59 14.97 -26.33 -2.17
CA THR A 59 14.11 -27.00 -3.16
C THR A 59 12.89 -26.17 -3.45
N ASP A 60 12.44 -26.19 -4.70
CA ASP A 60 11.16 -25.57 -5.07
C ASP A 60 10.01 -26.21 -4.29
N ALA A 61 9.14 -25.38 -3.73
CA ALA A 61 7.94 -25.80 -3.02
C ALA A 61 6.74 -25.72 -3.97
N VAL A 62 6.12 -26.86 -4.26
CA VAL A 62 4.79 -26.92 -4.88
C VAL A 62 3.76 -26.75 -3.78
N VAL A 63 2.95 -25.70 -3.89
CA VAL A 63 1.98 -25.28 -2.88
C VAL A 63 0.57 -25.44 -3.45
N ASN A 64 -0.25 -26.24 -2.79
CA ASN A 64 -1.66 -26.43 -3.11
C ASN A 64 -2.51 -25.65 -2.11
N LEU A 65 -3.46 -24.88 -2.63
CA LEU A 65 -4.42 -24.08 -1.87
C LEU A 65 -5.82 -24.68 -2.04
N ARG A 66 -6.60 -24.64 -0.97
CA ARG A 66 -8.02 -24.95 -0.96
C ARG A 66 -8.76 -23.82 -0.25
N PHE A 67 -9.59 -23.11 -0.99
CA PHE A 67 -10.43 -22.04 -0.44
C PHE A 67 -11.79 -22.64 -0.07
N PHE A 68 -12.20 -22.55 1.20
CA PHE A 68 -13.48 -23.02 1.71
C PHE A 68 -14.50 -21.88 1.76
N PRO A 69 -15.50 -21.88 0.87
CA PRO A 69 -16.49 -20.81 0.78
C PRO A 69 -17.39 -20.71 2.01
N GLN A 70 -17.75 -19.48 2.38
CA GLN A 70 -18.73 -19.20 3.44
C GLN A 70 -20.16 -19.55 3.01
N ASP A 71 -20.46 -19.49 1.71
CA ASP A 71 -21.78 -19.83 1.17
C ASP A 71 -22.06 -21.35 1.15
N GLY A 72 -21.09 -22.16 1.56
CA GLY A 72 -21.18 -23.61 1.62
C GLY A 72 -20.98 -24.32 0.28
N SER A 73 -20.60 -23.59 -0.78
CA SER A 73 -20.20 -24.18 -2.06
C SER A 73 -18.91 -25.00 -1.93
N ALA A 74 -18.62 -25.82 -2.96
CA ALA A 74 -17.48 -26.73 -2.93
C ALA A 74 -16.14 -25.97 -2.84
N PRO A 75 -15.11 -26.52 -2.15
CA PRO A 75 -13.81 -25.86 -2.04
C PRO A 75 -13.17 -25.59 -3.40
N ILE A 76 -12.63 -24.38 -3.58
CA ILE A 76 -11.98 -23.94 -4.82
C ILE A 76 -10.49 -24.27 -4.74
N PRO A 77 -9.92 -25.02 -5.70
CA PRO A 77 -8.50 -25.34 -5.70
C PRO A 77 -7.65 -24.21 -6.29
N GLY A 78 -6.44 -24.04 -5.75
CA GLY A 78 -5.38 -23.22 -6.31
C GLY A 78 -4.04 -23.93 -6.21
N GLN A 79 -3.07 -23.54 -7.04
CA GLN A 79 -1.71 -24.05 -6.96
C GLN A 79 -0.73 -22.97 -7.41
N LEU A 80 0.42 -22.92 -6.75
CA LEU A 80 1.57 -22.15 -7.20
C LEU A 80 2.88 -22.90 -6.87
N THR A 81 3.97 -22.48 -7.49
CA THR A 81 5.31 -22.95 -7.14
C THR A 81 6.10 -21.79 -6.57
N VAL A 82 6.68 -21.96 -5.39
CA VAL A 82 7.59 -21.00 -4.77
C VAL A 82 9.00 -21.55 -4.86
N LYS A 83 9.89 -20.81 -5.51
CA LYS A 83 11.24 -21.27 -5.79
C LYS A 83 12.07 -21.41 -4.52
N ALA A 84 13.11 -22.23 -4.59
CA ALA A 84 14.07 -22.38 -3.49
C ALA A 84 14.61 -21.00 -3.05
N TYR A 85 14.67 -20.78 -1.73
CA TYR A 85 15.20 -19.53 -1.14
C TYR A 85 14.57 -18.27 -1.73
N SER A 86 13.24 -18.24 -1.85
CA SER A 86 12.51 -17.11 -2.43
C SER A 86 11.21 -16.82 -1.68
N ARG A 87 10.59 -15.71 -2.03
CA ARG A 87 9.22 -15.35 -1.65
C ARG A 87 8.29 -15.51 -2.84
N GLY A 88 7.05 -15.87 -2.59
CA GLY A 88 5.96 -15.78 -3.56
C GLY A 88 4.66 -15.42 -2.87
N GLY A 89 3.63 -15.11 -3.66
CA GLY A 89 2.30 -14.88 -3.13
C GLY A 89 1.25 -14.86 -4.22
N VAL A 90 -0.01 -14.97 -3.81
CA VAL A 90 -1.16 -14.90 -4.70
C VAL A 90 -2.24 -14.03 -4.09
N ASN A 91 -2.90 -13.22 -4.92
CA ASN A 91 -4.12 -12.55 -4.49
C ASN A 91 -5.28 -13.54 -4.61
N ALA A 92 -6.04 -13.72 -3.53
CA ALA A 92 -7.11 -14.71 -3.44
C ALA A 92 -8.21 -14.53 -4.51
N ARG A 93 -8.44 -13.27 -4.97
CA ARG A 93 -9.41 -12.95 -6.03
C ARG A 93 -9.15 -13.67 -7.34
N GLN A 94 -7.89 -14.03 -7.61
CA GLN A 94 -7.52 -14.79 -8.80
C GLN A 94 -8.18 -16.18 -8.84
N PHE A 95 -8.56 -16.72 -7.67
CA PHE A 95 -9.22 -18.03 -7.54
C PHE A 95 -10.70 -17.90 -7.19
N THR A 96 -11.04 -17.02 -6.26
CA THR A 96 -12.40 -16.95 -5.68
C THR A 96 -13.34 -16.01 -6.41
N GLY A 97 -12.84 -15.13 -7.28
CA GLY A 97 -13.65 -14.06 -7.87
C GLY A 97 -14.04 -12.99 -6.84
N ALA A 98 -15.22 -12.39 -6.98
CA ALA A 98 -15.72 -11.32 -6.11
C ALA A 98 -16.91 -11.78 -5.25
N ASN A 99 -17.16 -11.11 -4.12
CA ASN A 99 -18.28 -11.37 -3.19
C ASN A 99 -18.16 -12.68 -2.40
N PHE A 100 -16.96 -13.15 -2.09
CA PHE A 100 -16.76 -14.41 -1.39
C PHE A 100 -16.07 -14.20 -0.04
N GLY A 101 -16.71 -14.64 1.06
CA GLY A 101 -16.01 -14.93 2.30
C GLY A 101 -15.48 -16.36 2.27
N PHE A 102 -14.26 -16.60 2.73
CA PHE A 102 -13.63 -17.93 2.65
C PHE A 102 -12.61 -18.16 3.76
N ALA A 103 -12.19 -19.41 3.88
CA ALA A 103 -11.08 -19.87 4.72
C ALA A 103 -10.09 -20.57 3.80
N VAL A 104 -8.84 -20.71 4.21
CA VAL A 104 -7.78 -21.27 3.38
C VAL A 104 -7.13 -22.46 4.09
N GLU A 105 -7.00 -23.57 3.40
CA GLU A 105 -6.03 -24.63 3.70
C GLU A 105 -4.94 -24.61 2.64
N LEU A 106 -3.69 -24.76 3.07
CA LEU A 106 -2.52 -24.81 2.23
C LEU A 106 -1.71 -26.06 2.57
N THR A 107 -1.25 -26.78 1.55
CA THR A 107 -0.27 -27.87 1.68
C THR A 107 0.93 -27.64 0.77
N ALA A 108 2.14 -28.01 1.22
CA ALA A 108 3.39 -27.78 0.49
C ALA A 108 4.27 -29.04 0.41
N SER A 109 5.02 -29.18 -0.69
CA SER A 109 5.99 -30.28 -0.86
C SER A 109 7.24 -30.13 0.02
N ALA A 110 7.60 -28.91 0.38
CA ALA A 110 8.72 -28.54 1.24
C ALA A 110 8.23 -27.65 2.39
N ASP A 111 9.06 -27.49 3.43
CA ASP A 111 8.76 -26.57 4.53
C ASP A 111 8.69 -25.14 4.00
N VAL A 112 7.61 -24.43 4.33
CA VAL A 112 7.37 -23.03 3.94
C VAL A 112 6.82 -22.26 5.12
N VAL A 113 7.00 -20.95 5.14
CA VAL A 113 6.31 -20.04 6.06
C VAL A 113 5.17 -19.36 5.32
N VAL A 114 4.02 -19.23 5.97
CA VAL A 114 2.81 -18.67 5.34
C VAL A 114 2.20 -17.59 6.22
N GLU A 115 1.96 -16.43 5.61
CA GLU A 115 1.19 -15.33 6.18
C GLU A 115 0.03 -14.98 5.25
N ARG A 116 -1.03 -14.40 5.82
CA ARG A 116 -2.11 -13.75 5.09
C ARG A 116 -2.04 -12.26 5.39
N SER A 117 -2.08 -11.43 4.36
CA SER A 117 -2.25 -9.99 4.49
C SER A 117 -3.52 -9.55 3.77
N MET A 118 -4.33 -8.74 4.43
CA MET A 118 -5.57 -8.21 3.89
C MET A 118 -5.59 -6.70 4.04
N TYR A 119 -5.87 -6.01 2.94
CA TYR A 119 -5.95 -4.56 2.88
C TYR A 119 -7.34 -4.14 2.40
N TRP A 120 -7.83 -2.98 2.86
CA TRP A 120 -9.13 -2.48 2.42
C TRP A 120 -9.24 -0.95 2.37
N GLY A 121 -10.26 -0.53 1.63
CA GLY A 121 -10.59 0.85 1.29
C GLY A 121 -10.85 1.01 -0.21
N GLY A 122 -11.44 2.14 -0.60
CA GLY A 122 -11.93 2.40 -1.95
C GLY A 122 -10.86 2.23 -3.03
N GLY A 123 -11.19 1.39 -4.02
CA GLY A 123 -10.45 1.24 -5.28
C GLY A 123 -9.10 0.54 -5.18
N LEU A 124 -8.92 -0.39 -4.23
CA LEU A 124 -7.64 -1.08 -4.11
C LEU A 124 -7.44 -2.14 -5.20
N PHE A 125 -6.20 -2.18 -5.71
CA PHE A 125 -5.61 -3.12 -6.68
C PHE A 125 -5.95 -2.92 -8.17
N ASN A 126 -4.88 -2.92 -8.99
CA ASN A 126 -4.90 -2.76 -10.44
C ASN A 126 -5.04 -4.11 -11.18
N PHE A 127 -6.01 -4.95 -10.78
CA PHE A 127 -6.24 -6.24 -11.43
C PHE A 127 -7.65 -6.30 -12.07
N GLY A 128 -7.73 -6.13 -13.40
CA GLY A 128 -8.91 -6.48 -14.21
C GLY A 128 -9.91 -5.35 -14.56
N PRO A 129 -10.96 -5.67 -15.35
CA PRO A 129 -11.68 -4.71 -16.20
C PRO A 129 -12.61 -3.73 -15.45
N LEU A 130 -12.70 -3.83 -14.13
CA LEU A 130 -13.33 -2.82 -13.25
C LEU A 130 -12.31 -1.82 -12.71
N TYR A 131 -11.17 -1.68 -13.38
CA TYR A 131 -10.22 -0.60 -13.18
C TYR A 131 -10.90 0.75 -13.39
N ASN A 132 -11.17 1.48 -12.29
CA ASN A 132 -11.44 2.91 -12.36
C ASN A 132 -10.22 3.66 -11.80
N PRO A 133 -9.30 4.15 -12.66
CA PRO A 133 -8.09 4.87 -12.26
C PRO A 133 -8.36 6.07 -11.34
N GLY A 134 -9.59 6.60 -11.32
CA GLY A 134 -10.00 7.71 -10.46
C GLY A 134 -10.40 7.32 -9.03
N THR A 135 -10.32 6.04 -8.62
CA THR A 135 -10.93 5.55 -7.36
C THR A 135 -9.99 4.94 -6.34
N VAL A 136 -8.69 4.73 -6.63
CA VAL A 136 -7.70 4.27 -5.64
C VAL A 136 -7.38 5.41 -4.67
N SER A 137 -8.35 5.94 -3.92
CA SER A 137 -8.19 7.15 -3.12
C SER A 137 -7.96 6.86 -1.62
N ASP A 138 -8.18 5.64 -1.14
CA ASP A 138 -7.86 5.26 0.23
C ASP A 138 -7.49 3.79 0.45
N MET A 139 -6.20 3.44 0.54
CA MET A 139 -5.79 2.27 1.33
C MET A 139 -5.89 2.63 2.80
N ARG A 140 -7.07 2.38 3.37
CA ARG A 140 -7.49 2.94 4.65
C ARG A 140 -6.86 2.22 5.82
N ALA A 141 -6.90 0.89 5.79
CA ALA A 141 -6.43 0.01 6.86
C ALA A 141 -6.12 -1.38 6.29
N GLY A 142 -5.57 -2.24 7.13
CA GLY A 142 -5.14 -3.58 6.76
C GLY A 142 -4.86 -4.42 8.00
N HIS A 143 -4.92 -5.73 7.88
CA HIS A 143 -4.48 -6.65 8.94
C HIS A 143 -3.76 -7.84 8.33
N SER A 144 -3.00 -8.53 9.15
CA SER A 144 -2.30 -9.75 8.75
C SER A 144 -2.34 -10.78 9.86
N SER A 145 -2.12 -12.04 9.48
CA SER A 145 -2.09 -13.19 10.38
C SER A 145 -1.01 -14.16 9.89
N ASN A 146 -0.25 -14.74 10.81
CA ASN A 146 0.52 -15.94 10.51
C ASN A 146 -0.43 -17.13 10.44
N GLY A 147 -0.21 -18.05 9.50
CA GLY A 147 -1.03 -19.26 9.43
C GLY A 147 -0.85 -20.11 10.68
N VAL A 148 -1.84 -20.95 10.99
CA VAL A 148 -1.68 -22.02 11.99
C VAL A 148 -1.40 -23.34 11.31
N ASN A 149 -0.58 -24.19 11.92
CA ASN A 149 -0.11 -25.44 11.34
C ASN A 149 -0.90 -26.68 11.78
N ALA A 150 -1.91 -26.51 12.63
CA ALA A 150 -2.74 -27.59 13.14
C ALA A 150 -4.16 -27.12 13.47
N THR A 151 -5.12 -28.01 13.28
CA THR A 151 -6.47 -27.87 13.82
C THR A 151 -6.49 -28.20 15.32
N GLN A 152 -7.37 -27.56 16.08
CA GLN A 152 -7.57 -27.86 17.51
C GLN A 152 -9.06 -27.95 17.86
N THR A 153 -9.37 -28.63 18.95
CA THR A 153 -10.71 -28.72 19.53
C THR A 153 -11.01 -27.59 20.51
N THR A 154 -10.02 -26.77 20.85
CA THR A 154 -10.18 -25.63 21.76
C THR A 154 -9.28 -24.49 21.33
N TRP A 155 -9.86 -23.30 21.20
CA TRP A 155 -9.16 -22.06 20.87
C TRP A 155 -9.58 -20.98 21.85
N SER A 156 -8.64 -20.14 22.28
CA SER A 156 -8.90 -19.06 23.23
C SER A 156 -8.30 -17.74 22.77
N PHE A 157 -8.99 -16.65 23.14
CA PHE A 157 -8.60 -15.27 22.84
C PHE A 157 -8.77 -14.45 24.13
N ALA A 158 -7.77 -13.63 24.45
CA ALA A 158 -7.81 -12.69 25.57
C ALA A 158 -8.57 -11.40 25.24
N GLU A 159 -8.68 -11.07 23.95
CA GLU A 159 -9.36 -9.90 23.43
C GLU A 159 -10.70 -10.20 22.75
N GLY A 160 -11.63 -9.27 22.97
CA GLY A 160 -12.90 -9.18 22.31
C GLY A 160 -13.62 -7.93 22.83
N SER A 161 -14.21 -7.15 21.93
CA SER A 161 -15.04 -6.00 22.32
C SER A 161 -16.21 -5.79 21.36
N ALA A 162 -17.37 -5.43 21.90
CA ALA A 162 -18.58 -5.20 21.12
C ALA A 162 -19.20 -3.86 21.54
N GLY A 163 -19.54 -3.03 20.56
CA GLY A 163 -20.01 -1.66 20.75
C GLY A 163 -19.34 -0.77 19.73
N PHE A 164 -18.34 -0.01 20.15
CA PHE A 164 -17.43 0.70 19.22
C PHE A 164 -16.70 -0.26 18.28
N PHE A 165 -16.26 -1.40 18.82
CA PHE A 165 -15.67 -2.49 18.05
C PHE A 165 -16.74 -3.46 17.55
N GLN A 166 -16.47 -4.05 16.39
CA GLN A 166 -17.24 -5.11 15.76
C GLN A 166 -16.37 -6.36 15.76
N THR A 167 -16.69 -7.32 16.63
CA THR A 167 -15.91 -8.56 16.77
C THR A 167 -16.57 -9.69 15.98
N TYR A 168 -15.77 -10.33 15.13
CA TYR A 168 -16.12 -11.51 14.35
C TYR A 168 -15.26 -12.68 14.81
N VAL A 169 -15.88 -13.82 15.10
CA VAL A 169 -15.20 -15.09 15.35
C VAL A 169 -15.39 -15.96 14.12
N LEU A 170 -14.29 -16.43 13.54
CA LEU A 170 -14.27 -17.13 12.28
C LEU A 170 -13.80 -18.55 12.52
N ILE A 171 -14.60 -19.54 12.15
CA ILE A 171 -14.29 -20.95 12.37
C ILE A 171 -14.28 -21.67 11.04
N SER A 172 -13.16 -22.32 10.72
CA SER A 172 -12.99 -23.20 9.56
C SER A 172 -12.95 -24.66 10.02
N ASN A 173 -13.68 -25.53 9.32
CA ASN A 173 -13.64 -26.97 9.49
C ASN A 173 -13.03 -27.61 8.23
N PRO A 174 -11.69 -27.79 8.17
CA PRO A 174 -11.04 -28.45 7.04
C PRO A 174 -11.21 -29.98 7.06
N GLY A 175 -11.77 -30.53 8.14
CA GLY A 175 -11.95 -31.96 8.34
C GLY A 175 -13.07 -32.58 7.51
N THR A 176 -13.20 -33.90 7.63
CA THR A 176 -14.20 -34.71 6.90
C THR A 176 -15.48 -34.97 7.69
N LEU A 177 -15.53 -34.55 8.96
CA LEU A 177 -16.70 -34.69 9.83
C LEU A 177 -17.29 -33.30 10.11
N ALA A 178 -18.61 -33.23 10.29
CA ALA A 178 -19.24 -32.01 10.78
C ALA A 178 -18.76 -31.72 12.21
N ALA A 179 -18.50 -30.45 12.51
CA ALA A 179 -17.99 -29.99 13.79
C ALA A 179 -19.13 -29.36 14.60
N ASN A 180 -19.46 -29.94 15.75
CA ASN A 180 -20.32 -29.29 16.73
C ASN A 180 -19.46 -28.28 17.49
N VAL A 181 -19.73 -26.99 17.31
CA VAL A 181 -18.93 -25.91 17.89
C VAL A 181 -19.73 -25.17 18.95
N ARG A 182 -19.01 -24.70 19.97
CA ARG A 182 -19.51 -23.79 20.99
C ARG A 182 -18.57 -22.60 21.09
N VAL A 183 -19.12 -21.41 20.91
CA VAL A 183 -18.43 -20.13 21.08
C VAL A 183 -18.93 -19.48 22.37
N ASN A 184 -18.03 -19.31 23.33
CA ASN A 184 -18.28 -18.68 24.61
C ASN A 184 -17.67 -17.27 24.62
N TYR A 185 -18.48 -16.27 24.95
CA TYR A 185 -18.05 -14.90 25.23
C TYR A 185 -18.16 -14.66 26.73
N LEU A 186 -17.03 -14.40 27.39
CA LEU A 186 -16.95 -14.18 28.83
C LEU A 186 -16.67 -12.71 29.10
N THR A 187 -17.69 -11.97 29.53
CA THR A 187 -17.59 -10.51 29.71
C THR A 187 -16.75 -10.16 30.93
N SER A 188 -16.21 -8.93 30.94
CA SER A 188 -15.50 -8.38 32.09
C SER A 188 -16.38 -8.24 33.34
N ALA A 189 -17.71 -8.32 33.19
CA ALA A 189 -18.66 -8.37 34.30
C ALA A 189 -18.90 -9.79 34.84
N GLY A 190 -18.22 -10.81 34.29
CA GLY A 190 -18.36 -12.21 34.67
C GLY A 190 -19.57 -12.92 34.04
N GLU A 191 -20.19 -12.32 33.03
CA GLU A 191 -21.34 -12.91 32.32
C GLU A 191 -20.86 -13.83 31.20
N LEU A 192 -21.53 -14.96 31.02
CA LEU A 192 -21.24 -15.93 29.96
C LEU A 192 -22.36 -15.92 28.92
N VAL A 193 -22.00 -15.65 27.67
CA VAL A 193 -22.87 -15.81 26.50
C VAL A 193 -22.35 -16.96 25.66
N THR A 194 -23.23 -17.90 25.31
CA THR A 194 -22.86 -19.09 24.54
C THR A 194 -23.65 -19.15 23.24
N VAL A 195 -22.94 -19.40 22.14
CA VAL A 195 -23.51 -19.74 20.84
C VAL A 195 -23.10 -21.17 20.50
N ASN A 196 -24.08 -22.04 20.23
CA ASN A 196 -23.84 -23.39 19.75
C ASN A 196 -24.25 -23.46 18.27
N ASP A 197 -23.44 -24.12 17.44
CA ASP A 197 -23.71 -24.27 16.01
C ASP A 197 -22.99 -25.53 15.46
N VAL A 198 -23.27 -25.87 14.21
CA VAL A 198 -22.57 -26.92 13.46
C VAL A 198 -21.86 -26.30 12.27
N VAL A 199 -20.54 -26.51 12.18
CA VAL A 199 -19.74 -26.17 11.00
C VAL A 199 -19.59 -27.45 10.15
N PRO A 200 -20.26 -27.55 8.98
CA PRO A 200 -20.15 -28.73 8.13
C PRO A 200 -18.70 -29.02 7.71
N SER A 201 -18.41 -30.26 7.34
CA SER A 201 -17.10 -30.67 6.83
C SER A 201 -16.73 -29.88 5.57
N GLY A 202 -15.50 -29.37 5.50
CA GLY A 202 -15.03 -28.58 4.36
C GLY A 202 -15.79 -27.26 4.18
N GLN A 203 -16.21 -26.63 5.28
CA GLN A 203 -16.87 -25.32 5.27
C GLN A 203 -16.34 -24.42 6.39
N ARG A 204 -16.80 -23.16 6.39
CA ARG A 204 -16.53 -22.19 7.45
C ARG A 204 -17.80 -21.49 7.92
N ARG A 205 -17.72 -20.88 9.11
CA ARG A 205 -18.74 -20.00 9.68
C ARG A 205 -18.11 -18.73 10.26
N THR A 206 -18.88 -17.63 10.23
CA THR A 206 -18.56 -16.37 10.91
C THR A 206 -19.64 -16.09 11.94
N TYR A 207 -19.24 -15.80 13.18
CA TYR A 207 -20.12 -15.43 14.28
C TYR A 207 -19.89 -13.97 14.64
N PHE A 208 -20.94 -13.15 14.60
CA PHE A 208 -20.86 -11.75 14.98
C PHE A 208 -21.17 -11.59 16.47
N ALA A 209 -20.15 -11.30 17.27
CA ALA A 209 -20.25 -11.29 18.73
C ALA A 209 -21.21 -10.22 19.25
N ASN A 210 -21.26 -9.05 18.59
CA ASN A 210 -22.10 -7.94 18.99
C ASN A 210 -23.59 -8.32 19.02
N ASP A 211 -24.06 -9.04 18.00
CA ASP A 211 -25.45 -9.51 17.93
C ASP A 211 -25.73 -10.56 19.00
N ALA A 212 -24.83 -11.54 19.17
CA ALA A 212 -24.99 -12.59 20.18
C ALA A 212 -25.09 -12.01 21.60
N LEU A 213 -24.21 -11.05 21.94
CA LEU A 213 -24.20 -10.36 23.23
C LEU A 213 -25.46 -9.51 23.42
N ALA A 214 -25.84 -8.69 22.42
CA ALA A 214 -27.01 -7.82 22.51
C ALA A 214 -28.32 -8.62 22.63
N GLN A 215 -28.43 -9.76 21.95
CA GLN A 215 -29.61 -10.62 22.01
C GLN A 215 -29.76 -11.31 23.37
N GLN A 216 -28.66 -11.77 23.98
CA GLN A 216 -28.71 -12.56 25.23
C GLN A 216 -28.62 -11.70 26.50
N LEU A 217 -27.91 -10.57 26.48
CA LEU A 217 -27.69 -9.69 27.64
C LEU A 217 -28.35 -8.31 27.53
N GLY A 218 -29.02 -8.03 26.41
CA GLY A 218 -29.56 -6.71 26.06
C GLY A 218 -28.49 -5.77 25.47
N PRO A 219 -28.89 -4.71 24.75
CA PRO A 219 -27.96 -3.77 24.15
C PRO A 219 -27.20 -2.96 25.21
N ARG A 220 -25.90 -2.79 25.03
CA ARG A 220 -25.02 -1.93 25.86
C ARG A 220 -24.12 -1.10 24.96
N SER A 221 -23.60 0.01 25.48
CA SER A 221 -22.65 0.86 24.76
C SER A 221 -21.32 0.15 24.49
N GLN A 222 -20.93 -0.77 25.39
CA GLN A 222 -19.72 -1.55 25.26
C GLN A 222 -19.82 -2.86 26.05
N PHE A 223 -19.28 -3.92 25.46
CA PHE A 223 -18.89 -5.16 26.13
C PHE A 223 -17.40 -5.38 25.86
N ASP A 224 -16.65 -5.79 26.88
CA ASP A 224 -15.29 -6.30 26.72
C ASP A 224 -15.25 -7.72 27.26
N PHE A 225 -14.70 -8.66 26.49
CA PHE A 225 -14.83 -10.09 26.77
C PHE A 225 -13.62 -10.89 26.29
N ALA A 226 -13.40 -12.04 26.92
CA ALA A 226 -12.55 -13.11 26.39
C ALA A 226 -13.41 -14.09 25.58
N ILE A 227 -12.79 -14.87 24.70
CA ILE A 227 -13.48 -15.83 23.83
C ILE A 227 -12.88 -17.23 24.02
N GLU A 228 -13.75 -18.23 24.15
CA GLU A 228 -13.37 -19.64 24.13
C GLU A 228 -14.21 -20.37 23.09
N VAL A 229 -13.56 -20.97 22.10
CA VAL A 229 -14.20 -21.82 21.08
C VAL A 229 -13.88 -23.26 21.41
N THR A 230 -14.89 -24.11 21.53
CA THR A 230 -14.72 -25.56 21.70
C THR A 230 -15.41 -26.32 20.57
N SER A 231 -14.85 -27.46 20.18
CA SER A 231 -15.41 -28.36 19.18
C SER A 231 -15.16 -29.82 19.52
N ASP A 232 -16.01 -30.72 19.03
CA ASP A 232 -15.85 -32.16 19.12
C ASP A 232 -14.85 -32.74 18.10
N VAL A 233 -14.48 -31.97 17.07
CA VAL A 233 -13.43 -32.32 16.09
C VAL A 233 -12.46 -31.15 15.92
N GLY A 234 -11.33 -31.39 15.24
CA GLY A 234 -10.35 -30.34 14.97
C GLY A 234 -10.92 -29.26 14.04
N VAL A 235 -10.91 -28.01 14.49
CA VAL A 235 -11.26 -26.81 13.72
C VAL A 235 -10.13 -25.79 13.81
N VAL A 236 -10.24 -24.70 13.03
CA VAL A 236 -9.35 -23.54 13.11
C VAL A 236 -10.19 -22.32 13.44
N ALA A 237 -9.74 -21.49 14.38
CA ALA A 237 -10.44 -20.28 14.78
C ALA A 237 -9.55 -19.03 14.69
N GLU A 238 -10.09 -17.96 14.09
CA GLU A 238 -9.51 -16.61 14.12
C GLU A 238 -10.54 -15.63 14.69
N ARG A 239 -10.05 -14.52 15.24
CA ARG A 239 -10.84 -13.36 15.66
C ARG A 239 -10.42 -12.17 14.83
N ALA A 240 -11.37 -11.55 14.12
CA ALA A 240 -11.18 -10.24 13.51
C ALA A 240 -12.00 -9.19 14.25
N MET A 241 -11.43 -8.00 14.42
CA MET A 241 -12.11 -6.83 14.96
C MET A 241 -11.99 -5.68 13.97
N TYR A 242 -13.10 -4.99 13.75
CA TYR A 242 -13.16 -3.77 12.95
C TYR A 242 -13.85 -2.67 13.74
N TRP A 243 -13.54 -1.41 13.45
CA TRP A 243 -14.16 -0.29 14.16
C TRP A 243 -14.30 0.93 13.28
N ASN A 244 -15.12 1.87 13.75
CA ASN A 244 -15.32 3.18 13.14
C ASN A 244 -15.62 3.08 11.63
N ASN A 245 -16.52 2.17 11.24
CA ASN A 245 -16.84 1.87 9.83
C ASN A 245 -15.62 1.44 9.00
N PHE A 246 -14.89 0.43 9.49
CA PHE A 246 -13.70 -0.14 8.83
C PHE A 246 -12.57 0.89 8.62
N GLN A 247 -12.46 1.88 9.52
CA GLN A 247 -11.30 2.79 9.54
C GLN A 247 -10.07 2.18 10.20
N GLY A 248 -10.25 1.09 10.94
CA GLY A 248 -9.18 0.24 11.43
C GLY A 248 -9.68 -1.18 11.62
N GLY A 249 -8.74 -2.11 11.70
CA GLY A 249 -9.05 -3.50 11.96
C GLY A 249 -7.82 -4.32 12.26
N HIS A 250 -7.99 -5.37 13.06
CA HIS A 250 -6.93 -6.32 13.35
C HIS A 250 -7.49 -7.74 13.48
N VAL A 251 -6.60 -8.72 13.40
CA VAL A 251 -6.95 -10.14 13.38
C VAL A 251 -5.89 -10.96 14.09
N THR A 252 -6.29 -12.08 14.70
CA THR A 252 -5.34 -13.11 15.08
C THR A 252 -5.98 -14.49 15.13
N ALA A 253 -5.16 -15.53 15.07
CA ALA A 253 -5.58 -16.88 15.40
C ALA A 253 -5.80 -17.04 16.90
N GLY A 254 -6.68 -17.95 17.29
CA GLY A 254 -6.79 -18.32 18.69
C GLY A 254 -5.51 -19.03 19.14
N VAL A 255 -5.39 -19.24 20.44
CA VAL A 255 -4.29 -20.02 21.00
C VAL A 255 -4.78 -21.01 22.05
N THR A 256 -3.94 -22.02 22.33
CA THR A 256 -4.07 -22.82 23.55
C THR A 256 -3.47 -22.04 24.71
N PRO A 257 -4.10 -22.01 25.91
CA PRO A 257 -3.51 -21.39 27.09
C PRO A 257 -2.11 -21.93 27.44
N GLN A 258 -1.18 -21.04 27.77
CA GLN A 258 0.24 -21.35 28.08
C GLN A 258 0.70 -20.63 29.36
N PRO A 259 1.74 -21.12 30.06
CA PRO A 259 2.24 -20.49 31.28
C PRO A 259 3.09 -19.24 31.03
N ALA A 260 3.45 -18.95 29.77
CA ALA A 260 4.22 -17.79 29.37
C ALA A 260 3.87 -17.35 27.94
N TRP A 261 3.96 -16.05 27.67
CA TRP A 261 3.78 -15.41 26.37
C TRP A 261 4.81 -14.31 26.17
N LEU A 262 5.40 -14.24 24.98
CA LEU A 262 6.49 -13.34 24.65
C LEU A 262 6.15 -12.52 23.40
N PHE A 263 6.41 -11.22 23.44
CA PHE A 263 6.15 -10.26 22.37
C PHE A 263 7.41 -9.45 22.12
N ALA A 264 7.84 -9.36 20.86
CA ALA A 264 8.98 -8.53 20.47
C ALA A 264 8.56 -7.09 20.13
N GLU A 265 7.29 -6.86 19.80
CA GLU A 265 6.70 -5.56 19.54
C GLU A 265 6.06 -4.94 20.79
N GLY A 266 5.99 -3.61 20.79
CA GLY A 266 5.38 -2.77 21.80
C GLY A 266 5.90 -1.34 21.65
N ALA A 267 5.00 -0.37 21.73
CA ALA A 267 5.36 1.03 21.61
C ALA A 267 4.31 1.91 22.29
N GLN A 268 4.78 2.84 23.13
CA GLN A 268 3.92 3.83 23.77
C GLN A 268 4.43 5.22 23.43
N TYR A 269 3.64 5.96 22.64
CA TYR A 269 3.93 7.33 22.22
C TYR A 269 2.65 8.15 22.33
N ALA A 270 2.63 9.12 23.23
CA ALA A 270 1.43 9.89 23.54
C ALA A 270 0.84 10.53 22.27
N GLY A 271 -0.44 10.28 22.01
CA GLY A 271 -1.14 10.78 20.82
C GLY A 271 -0.69 10.15 19.49
N ALA A 272 0.04 9.03 19.55
CA ALA A 272 0.45 8.27 18.37
C ALA A 272 0.20 6.77 18.52
N LEU A 273 0.72 6.11 19.56
CA LEU A 273 0.61 4.66 19.76
C LEU A 273 0.32 4.33 21.23
N ASP A 274 -0.70 3.52 21.46
CA ASP A 274 -1.12 3.00 22.75
C ASP A 274 -1.01 1.47 22.77
N THR A 275 -0.16 0.92 23.65
CA THR A 275 -0.02 -0.54 23.79
C THR A 275 -0.86 -1.09 24.94
N TYR A 276 -1.58 -2.18 24.68
CA TYR A 276 -2.30 -2.97 25.66
C TYR A 276 -1.79 -4.42 25.66
N VAL A 277 -1.44 -4.92 26.84
CA VAL A 277 -1.25 -6.35 27.08
C VAL A 277 -2.57 -6.89 27.61
N LEU A 278 -3.16 -7.83 26.89
CA LEU A 278 -4.51 -8.34 27.13
C LEU A 278 -4.38 -9.74 27.69
N LEU A 279 -5.05 -10.02 28.80
CA LEU A 279 -4.89 -11.25 29.57
C LEU A 279 -6.23 -11.92 29.80
N PHE A 280 -6.26 -13.25 29.69
CA PHE A 280 -7.41 -14.06 30.08
C PHE A 280 -6.99 -15.24 30.93
N ASN A 281 -7.62 -15.39 32.09
CA ASN A 281 -7.47 -16.52 32.98
C ASN A 281 -8.61 -17.54 32.73
N PRO A 282 -8.35 -18.65 31.99
CA PRO A 282 -9.33 -19.69 31.76
C PRO A 282 -9.49 -20.64 32.96
N ASN A 283 -8.65 -20.53 34.00
CA ASN A 283 -8.68 -21.45 35.13
C ASN A 283 -9.88 -21.20 36.04
N THR A 284 -10.22 -22.21 36.82
CA THR A 284 -11.18 -22.12 37.94
C THR A 284 -10.55 -21.55 39.21
N GLU A 285 -9.24 -21.30 39.20
CA GLU A 285 -8.47 -20.76 40.31
C GLU A 285 -7.87 -19.39 39.93
N PRO A 286 -7.62 -18.51 40.92
CA PRO A 286 -6.90 -17.27 40.66
C PRO A 286 -5.46 -17.56 40.21
N ILE A 287 -4.93 -16.64 39.42
CA ILE A 287 -3.55 -16.65 38.93
C ILE A 287 -2.92 -15.27 39.10
N ASP A 288 -1.62 -15.26 39.33
CA ASP A 288 -0.80 -14.05 39.28
C ASP A 288 0.06 -14.09 38.01
N VAL A 289 0.15 -12.97 37.31
CA VAL A 289 0.88 -12.84 36.05
C VAL A 289 1.87 -11.68 36.15
N GLU A 290 3.14 -11.94 35.89
CA GLU A 290 4.19 -10.94 35.80
C GLU A 290 4.37 -10.49 34.35
N VAL A 291 4.17 -9.20 34.10
CA VAL A 291 4.36 -8.53 32.80
C VAL A 291 5.62 -7.68 32.89
N ASN A 292 6.64 -8.03 32.12
CA ASN A 292 7.92 -7.32 32.07
C ASN A 292 8.09 -6.64 30.71
N PHE A 293 8.44 -5.36 30.73
CA PHE A 293 8.72 -4.55 29.55
C PHE A 293 10.22 -4.31 29.41
N TYR A 294 10.79 -4.58 28.23
CA TYR A 294 12.23 -4.45 27.94
C TYR A 294 12.48 -3.40 26.87
N GLY A 295 13.31 -2.41 27.19
CA GLY A 295 13.84 -1.42 26.26
C GLY A 295 15.22 -1.83 25.73
N PRO A 296 15.83 -0.99 24.88
CA PRO A 296 17.18 -1.25 24.37
C PRO A 296 18.24 -1.32 25.47
N GLY A 297 18.00 -0.66 26.61
CA GLY A 297 18.90 -0.66 27.77
C GLY A 297 18.60 -1.71 28.83
N GLY A 298 17.65 -2.62 28.60
CA GLY A 298 17.27 -3.66 29.57
C GLY A 298 15.81 -3.59 30.03
N LEU A 299 15.51 -4.23 31.17
CA LEU A 299 14.20 -4.16 31.83
C LEU A 299 13.83 -2.70 32.18
N LEU A 300 12.65 -2.27 31.76
CA LEU A 300 12.09 -0.95 32.03
C LEU A 300 11.09 -0.98 33.19
N GLN A 301 10.12 -1.89 33.11
CA GLN A 301 8.97 -1.91 34.01
C GLN A 301 8.48 -3.35 34.23
N PRO A 302 8.54 -3.88 35.47
CA PRO A 302 7.77 -5.05 35.87
C PRO A 302 6.38 -4.62 36.36
N VAL A 303 5.36 -5.42 36.07
CA VAL A 303 3.97 -5.24 36.54
C VAL A 303 3.42 -6.59 36.98
N LEU A 304 2.85 -6.67 38.18
CA LEU A 304 2.17 -7.87 38.67
C LEU A 304 0.66 -7.68 38.54
N VAL A 305 0.00 -8.63 37.87
CA VAL A 305 -1.45 -8.64 37.65
C VAL A 305 -2.07 -9.82 38.38
N HIS A 306 -2.99 -9.52 39.30
CA HIS A 306 -3.77 -10.52 40.02
C HIS A 306 -5.09 -10.78 39.28
N MET A 307 -5.29 -11.99 38.78
CA MET A 307 -6.47 -12.36 37.99
C MET A 307 -7.34 -13.36 38.73
N GLN A 308 -8.64 -13.06 38.84
CA GLN A 308 -9.62 -13.98 39.40
C GLN A 308 -9.90 -15.15 38.43
N PRO A 309 -10.51 -16.26 38.91
CA PRO A 309 -10.97 -17.34 38.04
C PRO A 309 -11.87 -16.82 36.93
N ARG A 310 -11.70 -17.31 35.70
CA ARG A 310 -12.61 -16.98 34.59
C ARG A 310 -12.79 -15.47 34.42
N THR A 311 -11.70 -14.71 34.48
CA THR A 311 -11.72 -13.25 34.22
C THR A 311 -10.67 -12.84 33.21
N ARG A 312 -10.90 -11.71 32.57
CA ARG A 312 -9.90 -10.99 31.79
C ARG A 312 -9.31 -9.82 32.57
N ALA A 313 -8.11 -9.41 32.20
CA ALA A 313 -7.41 -8.24 32.70
C ALA A 313 -6.61 -7.60 31.56
N GLN A 314 -6.10 -6.39 31.79
CA GLN A 314 -5.25 -5.71 30.83
C GLN A 314 -4.23 -4.80 31.52
N VAL A 315 -3.06 -4.66 30.90
CA VAL A 315 -2.05 -3.66 31.27
C VAL A 315 -1.95 -2.64 30.14
N PHE A 316 -2.30 -1.38 30.45
CA PHE A 316 -2.15 -0.27 29.53
C PHE A 316 -0.77 0.39 29.72
N ALA A 317 0.07 0.38 28.70
CA ALA A 317 1.43 0.95 28.79
C ALA A 317 1.44 2.47 28.99
N GLY A 318 0.37 3.17 28.57
CA GLY A 318 0.20 4.61 28.77
C GLY A 318 -0.28 5.02 30.17
N ASP A 319 -0.44 4.07 31.10
CA ASP A 319 -0.81 4.40 32.49
C ASP A 319 0.27 5.32 33.11
N PRO A 320 -0.12 6.46 33.73
CA PRO A 320 0.81 7.35 34.42
C PRO A 320 1.67 6.67 35.51
N ALA A 321 1.25 5.52 36.03
CA ALA A 321 2.03 4.69 36.95
C ALA A 321 3.28 4.06 36.29
N TYR A 322 3.36 4.03 34.96
CA TYR A 322 4.48 3.46 34.19
C TYR A 322 5.21 4.55 33.37
N PRO A 323 5.84 5.55 34.02
CA PRO A 323 6.50 6.65 33.31
C PRO A 323 7.68 6.17 32.44
N ALA A 324 8.32 5.05 32.79
CA ALA A 324 9.42 4.45 32.02
C ALA A 324 8.99 3.90 30.65
N LEU A 325 7.69 3.67 30.43
CA LEU A 325 7.17 3.19 29.15
C LEU A 325 6.86 4.33 28.17
N GLN A 326 6.76 5.57 28.65
CA GLN A 326 6.35 6.69 27.81
C GLN A 326 7.41 7.05 26.77
N ASN A 327 6.95 7.38 25.55
CA ASN A 327 7.78 7.70 24.38
C ASN A 327 8.85 6.65 24.06
N THR A 328 8.52 5.38 24.29
CA THR A 328 9.47 4.27 24.25
C THR A 328 8.89 3.09 23.49
N GLY A 329 9.71 2.48 22.63
CA GLY A 329 9.47 1.15 22.07
C GLY A 329 10.04 0.08 23.00
N PHE A 330 9.29 -0.98 23.22
CA PHE A 330 9.63 -2.05 24.16
C PHE A 330 9.22 -3.43 23.61
N SER A 331 9.81 -4.47 24.16
CA SER A 331 9.36 -5.86 24.03
C SER A 331 8.77 -6.31 25.38
N ILE A 332 8.00 -7.40 25.38
CA ILE A 332 7.16 -7.78 26.53
C ILE A 332 7.34 -9.28 26.80
N SER A 333 7.57 -9.65 28.06
CA SER A 333 7.39 -11.04 28.52
C SER A 333 6.28 -11.09 29.55
N VAL A 334 5.40 -12.08 29.44
CA VAL A 334 4.26 -12.27 30.32
C VAL A 334 4.34 -13.69 30.87
N VAL A 335 4.52 -13.85 32.17
CA VAL A 335 4.74 -15.16 32.80
C VAL A 335 3.83 -15.34 34.00
N SER A 336 3.16 -16.48 34.08
CA SER A 336 2.35 -16.84 35.25
C SER A 336 3.21 -17.29 36.42
N VAL A 337 2.88 -16.83 37.62
CA VAL A 337 3.47 -17.35 38.87
C VAL A 337 3.00 -18.78 39.07
N GLY A 338 3.95 -19.71 39.25
CA GLY A 338 3.65 -21.13 39.42
C GLY A 338 3.23 -21.85 38.13
N SER A 339 3.48 -21.26 36.95
CA SER A 339 3.31 -21.91 35.64
C SER A 339 1.88 -22.38 35.34
N LYS A 340 0.87 -21.62 35.80
CA LYS A 340 -0.53 -21.89 35.46
C LYS A 340 -0.85 -21.35 34.06
N PRO A 341 -1.51 -22.12 33.19
CA PRO A 341 -1.76 -21.71 31.82
C PRO A 341 -2.78 -20.56 31.75
N PHE A 342 -2.53 -19.58 30.89
CA PHE A 342 -3.40 -18.44 30.62
C PHE A 342 -3.24 -18.00 29.16
N VAL A 343 -4.01 -17.00 28.73
CA VAL A 343 -3.93 -16.47 27.36
C VAL A 343 -3.46 -15.02 27.42
N ALA A 344 -2.56 -14.65 26.52
CA ALA A 344 -2.17 -13.26 26.33
C ALA A 344 -2.15 -12.87 24.85
N GLU A 345 -2.60 -11.65 24.58
CA GLU A 345 -2.46 -10.95 23.30
C GLU A 345 -1.85 -9.57 23.55
N ARG A 346 -1.24 -8.99 22.52
CA ARG A 346 -0.77 -7.60 22.53
C ARG A 346 -1.49 -6.85 21.44
N ALA A 347 -2.19 -5.77 21.79
CA ALA A 347 -2.74 -4.82 20.84
C ALA A 347 -1.95 -3.50 20.90
N VAL A 348 -1.72 -2.88 19.73
CA VAL A 348 -1.19 -1.53 19.62
C VAL A 348 -2.17 -0.71 18.79
N TYR A 349 -2.79 0.28 19.42
CA TYR A 349 -3.75 1.16 18.75
C TYR A 349 -3.12 2.49 18.41
N LYS A 350 -3.50 3.04 17.26
CA LYS A 350 -3.13 4.40 16.90
C LYS A 350 -3.97 5.41 17.70
N ALA A 351 -3.34 6.08 18.64
CA ALA A 351 -3.95 7.08 19.50
C ALA A 351 -4.14 8.41 18.76
N GLY A 352 -5.29 9.07 18.94
CA GLY A 352 -5.65 10.34 18.29
C GLY A 352 -7.05 10.81 18.67
N ALA A 353 -7.54 11.91 18.08
CA ALA A 353 -8.89 12.45 18.35
C ALA A 353 -10.02 11.45 18.02
N THR A 354 -9.76 10.52 17.10
CA THR A 354 -10.51 9.29 16.84
C THR A 354 -9.51 8.15 16.75
N LEU A 355 -9.87 6.96 17.25
CA LEU A 355 -9.02 5.77 17.13
C LEU A 355 -8.72 5.49 15.64
N GLY A 356 -7.43 5.48 15.29
CA GLY A 356 -6.97 5.16 13.95
C GLY A 356 -6.94 3.64 13.73
N ASP A 357 -6.02 3.16 12.88
CA ASP A 357 -5.78 1.73 12.72
C ASP A 357 -5.09 1.12 13.95
N GLY A 358 -4.92 -0.20 13.98
CA GLY A 358 -4.27 -0.89 15.09
C GLY A 358 -3.73 -2.26 14.69
N THR A 359 -2.77 -2.76 15.48
CA THR A 359 -2.19 -4.09 15.29
C THR A 359 -2.52 -4.97 16.49
N VAL A 360 -2.55 -6.28 16.27
CA VAL A 360 -2.63 -7.27 17.33
C VAL A 360 -1.71 -8.44 17.00
N ALA A 361 -1.18 -9.11 18.00
CA ALA A 361 -0.48 -10.36 17.82
C ALA A 361 -0.76 -11.30 19.00
N THR A 362 -0.80 -12.60 18.71
CA THR A 362 -0.61 -13.65 19.70
C THR A 362 0.85 -13.71 20.08
N GLY A 363 1.13 -13.83 21.38
CA GLY A 363 2.51 -13.97 21.83
C GLY A 363 3.10 -15.30 21.39
N ALA A 364 4.42 -15.37 21.28
CA ALA A 364 5.11 -16.66 21.20
C ALA A 364 5.09 -17.33 22.58
N SER A 365 4.78 -18.63 22.63
CA SER A 365 4.82 -19.41 23.87
C SER A 365 6.25 -19.76 24.32
N GLU A 366 7.21 -19.68 23.40
CA GLU A 366 8.62 -19.94 23.66
C GLU A 366 9.54 -19.09 22.76
N ALA A 367 10.80 -18.96 23.17
CA ALA A 367 11.86 -18.37 22.37
C ALA A 367 12.52 -19.44 21.51
N ALA A 368 12.98 -19.07 20.31
CA ALA A 368 13.60 -19.99 19.36
C ALA A 368 14.83 -19.38 18.69
N ARG A 369 15.68 -20.25 18.12
CA ARG A 369 16.88 -19.84 17.39
C ARG A 369 16.60 -19.50 15.93
N LYS A 370 15.49 -19.96 15.38
CA LYS A 370 15.15 -19.75 13.97
C LYS A 370 13.71 -19.26 13.80
N TRP A 371 13.55 -18.18 13.04
CA TRP A 371 12.26 -17.53 12.81
C TRP A 371 12.07 -17.21 11.33
N GLY A 372 10.82 -17.18 10.86
CA GLY A 372 10.50 -16.83 9.49
C GLY A 372 9.23 -16.01 9.34
N PHE A 373 9.21 -15.18 8.29
CA PHE A 373 8.14 -14.28 7.88
C PHE A 373 8.05 -14.27 6.36
N ALA A 374 6.85 -14.31 5.81
CA ALA A 374 6.58 -14.26 4.38
C ALA A 374 6.21 -12.85 3.87
N ASP A 375 5.77 -11.96 4.76
CA ASP A 375 5.32 -10.60 4.43
C ASP A 375 6.34 -9.51 4.78
N GLY A 376 7.39 -9.39 3.99
CA GLY A 376 8.27 -8.23 4.00
C GLY A 376 7.93 -7.28 2.85
N GLN A 377 7.65 -6.01 3.15
CA GLN A 377 7.45 -4.96 2.15
C GLN A 377 8.08 -3.65 2.61
N GLU A 378 8.97 -3.09 1.79
CA GLU A 378 9.62 -1.83 2.12
C GLU A 378 9.54 -0.89 0.92
N GLY A 379 9.05 0.33 1.14
CA GLY A 379 8.87 1.35 0.12
C GLY A 379 7.48 1.36 -0.52
N GLY A 380 7.37 1.98 -1.70
CA GLY A 380 6.11 2.25 -2.38
C GLY A 380 5.89 1.36 -3.58
N PHE A 381 4.68 0.82 -3.72
CA PHE A 381 4.27 0.00 -4.86
C PHE A 381 3.05 0.62 -5.53
N LEU A 382 3.06 0.77 -6.86
CA LEU A 382 1.95 1.37 -7.61
C LEU A 382 0.59 0.74 -7.29
N GLN A 383 0.55 -0.57 -7.07
CA GLN A 383 -0.69 -1.28 -6.80
C GLN A 383 -1.44 -0.77 -5.56
N TYR A 384 -0.74 -0.08 -4.65
CA TYR A 384 -1.29 0.50 -3.42
C TYR A 384 -1.36 2.04 -3.45
N GLN A 385 -0.94 2.69 -4.54
CA GLN A 385 -0.78 4.15 -4.61
C GLN A 385 -1.92 4.82 -5.38
N SER A 386 -2.42 5.94 -4.85
CA SER A 386 -3.21 6.90 -5.62
C SER A 386 -2.29 7.86 -6.37
N PRO A 387 -2.60 8.22 -7.63
CA PRO A 387 -1.99 9.37 -8.28
C PRO A 387 -2.24 10.69 -7.52
N ALA A 388 -3.26 10.73 -6.65
CA ALA A 388 -3.61 11.89 -5.81
C ALA A 388 -2.92 11.91 -4.43
N ASP A 389 -2.21 10.84 -4.02
CA ASP A 389 -1.48 10.86 -2.74
C ASP A 389 -0.19 11.67 -2.88
N ALA A 390 -0.15 12.84 -2.25
CA ALA A 390 1.07 13.64 -2.15
C ALA A 390 2.22 12.87 -1.45
N ASP A 391 1.88 11.89 -0.60
CA ASP A 391 2.79 11.23 0.34
C ASP A 391 3.28 9.84 -0.12
N ARG A 392 2.84 9.38 -1.31
CA ARG A 392 3.28 8.13 -1.97
C ARG A 392 3.35 6.88 -1.08
N ARG A 393 2.32 6.65 -0.26
CA ARG A 393 2.07 5.47 0.62
C ARG A 393 3.21 4.44 0.61
N LEU A 394 4.26 4.74 1.38
CA LEU A 394 5.39 3.83 1.58
C LEU A 394 5.04 2.87 2.71
N PHE A 395 5.33 1.59 2.51
CA PHE A 395 5.40 0.61 3.57
C PHE A 395 6.74 0.73 4.27
N THR A 396 6.69 0.74 5.60
CA THR A 396 7.86 0.65 6.47
C THR A 396 7.71 -0.59 7.32
N THR A 397 8.60 -1.56 7.14
CA THR A 397 8.59 -2.81 7.89
C THR A 397 9.65 -2.78 9.00
N TYR A 398 9.35 -3.38 10.14
CA TYR A 398 10.28 -3.62 11.23
C TYR A 398 10.20 -5.09 11.65
N TYR A 399 11.35 -5.74 11.81
CA TYR A 399 11.43 -7.05 12.45
C TYR A 399 12.04 -6.86 13.82
N LEU A 400 11.21 -7.04 14.84
CA LEU A 400 11.53 -6.73 16.22
C LEU A 400 12.05 -7.99 16.90
N VAL A 401 13.03 -7.82 17.78
CA VAL A 401 13.69 -8.91 18.50
C VAL A 401 13.61 -8.66 19.98
N LEU A 402 13.10 -9.63 20.73
CA LEU A 402 13.28 -9.72 22.18
C LEU A 402 14.38 -10.75 22.47
N ASN A 403 15.46 -10.28 23.11
CA ASN A 403 16.43 -11.15 23.75
C ASN A 403 16.11 -11.24 25.24
N ASN A 404 15.39 -12.29 25.64
CA ASN A 404 15.06 -12.52 27.05
C ASN A 404 16.11 -13.38 27.78
N THR A 405 17.29 -13.60 27.19
CA THR A 405 18.37 -14.37 27.81
C THR A 405 19.33 -13.46 28.58
N ASP A 406 20.18 -14.06 29.42
CA ASP A 406 21.23 -13.37 30.18
C ASP A 406 22.53 -13.17 29.38
N THR A 407 22.50 -13.43 28.08
CA THR A 407 23.63 -13.30 27.17
C THR A 407 23.24 -12.46 25.97
N ASP A 408 24.18 -11.70 25.41
CA ASP A 408 23.95 -11.00 24.16
C ASP A 408 23.64 -12.00 23.04
N ALA A 409 22.66 -11.67 22.19
CA ALA A 409 22.26 -12.47 21.06
C ALA A 409 22.87 -11.89 19.78
N THR A 410 23.55 -12.72 19.00
CA THR A 410 23.89 -12.42 17.61
C THR A 410 22.78 -12.95 16.74
N VAL A 411 22.09 -12.07 16.01
CA VAL A 411 20.98 -12.44 15.13
C VAL A 411 21.33 -12.11 13.70
N ARG A 412 21.38 -13.13 12.85
CA ARG A 412 21.55 -13.03 11.40
C ARG A 412 20.18 -13.05 10.74
N GLY A 413 19.80 -11.96 10.07
CA GLY A 413 18.61 -11.87 9.22
C GLY A 413 18.96 -12.04 7.76
N VAL A 414 18.28 -12.96 7.08
CA VAL A 414 18.38 -13.27 5.66
C VAL A 414 17.07 -12.90 4.97
N PHE A 415 17.14 -12.06 3.94
CA PHE A 415 15.99 -11.53 3.23
C PHE A 415 16.03 -12.00 1.77
N TYR A 416 15.07 -12.83 1.36
CA TYR A 416 14.95 -13.32 -0.02
C TYR A 416 13.88 -12.53 -0.77
N LEU A 417 14.26 -11.94 -1.90
CA LEU A 417 13.37 -11.10 -2.71
C LEU A 417 12.36 -11.94 -3.50
N GLU A 418 11.23 -11.31 -3.86
CA GLU A 418 10.24 -11.90 -4.76
C GLU A 418 10.62 -11.75 -6.25
N ASP A 419 11.26 -10.64 -6.62
CA ASP A 419 11.40 -10.15 -8.00
C ASP A 419 11.96 -11.17 -9.02
N ASP A 420 12.82 -12.09 -8.58
CA ASP A 420 13.57 -12.97 -9.47
C ASP A 420 13.22 -14.45 -9.33
N ASN A 421 12.26 -14.82 -8.46
CA ASN A 421 11.90 -16.23 -8.17
C ASN A 421 13.17 -17.10 -8.00
N SER A 422 14.18 -16.59 -7.32
CA SER A 422 15.49 -17.23 -7.16
C SER A 422 16.16 -16.74 -5.88
N ASN A 423 17.30 -17.34 -5.52
CA ASN A 423 18.05 -17.00 -4.31
C ASN A 423 18.78 -15.64 -4.43
N VAL A 424 18.01 -14.56 -4.52
CA VAL A 424 18.48 -13.18 -4.63
C VAL A 424 17.98 -12.38 -3.43
N GLY A 425 18.84 -11.52 -2.87
CA GLY A 425 18.49 -10.72 -1.70
C GLY A 425 19.69 -10.23 -0.92
N THR A 426 19.54 -10.11 0.39
CA THR A 426 20.57 -9.54 1.27
C THR A 426 20.52 -10.18 2.64
N GLU A 427 21.59 -10.05 3.40
CA GLU A 427 21.64 -10.45 4.80
C GLU A 427 22.24 -9.35 5.67
N VAL A 428 21.81 -9.29 6.92
CA VAL A 428 22.29 -8.33 7.93
C VAL A 428 22.43 -9.08 9.25
N THR A 429 23.45 -8.75 10.03
CA THR A 429 23.61 -9.28 11.39
C THR A 429 23.58 -8.13 12.38
N ILE A 430 22.85 -8.31 13.49
CA ILE A 430 22.81 -7.38 14.61
C ILE A 430 23.19 -8.11 15.90
N THR A 431 23.64 -7.35 16.89
CA THR A 431 23.77 -7.82 18.27
C THR A 431 22.64 -7.21 19.09
N VAL A 432 21.91 -8.04 19.83
CA VAL A 432 20.85 -7.63 20.76
C VAL A 432 21.33 -7.93 22.18
N PRO A 433 21.59 -6.91 23.03
CA PRO A 433 22.09 -7.14 24.38
C PRO A 433 21.21 -8.08 25.21
N ALA A 434 21.79 -8.73 26.22
CA ALA A 434 21.04 -9.51 27.20
C ALA A 434 19.85 -8.74 27.79
N ARG A 435 18.73 -9.44 28.01
CA ARG A 435 17.50 -8.88 28.62
C ARG A 435 17.03 -7.58 27.98
N SER A 436 17.11 -7.47 26.65
CA SER A 436 16.81 -6.23 25.93
C SER A 436 16.05 -6.49 24.63
N ARG A 437 15.83 -5.42 23.87
CA ARG A 437 15.24 -5.50 22.53
C ARG A 437 16.17 -4.96 21.46
N GLY A 438 15.99 -5.49 20.25
CA GLY A 438 16.63 -5.03 19.03
C GLY A 438 15.63 -4.99 17.88
N GLN A 439 16.10 -4.56 16.71
CA GLN A 439 15.29 -4.57 15.50
C GLN A 439 16.14 -4.60 14.23
N PHE A 440 15.60 -5.23 13.19
CA PHE A 440 16.01 -5.00 11.82
C PHE A 440 15.08 -3.96 11.19
N ALA A 441 15.69 -3.01 10.49
CA ALA A 441 15.01 -1.88 9.88
C ALA A 441 15.26 -1.90 8.36
N PRO A 442 14.46 -2.66 7.57
CA PRO A 442 14.50 -2.69 6.11
C PRO A 442 14.69 -1.33 5.40
N GLN A 443 14.10 -0.26 5.92
CA GLN A 443 14.28 1.11 5.42
C GLN A 443 15.73 1.61 5.45
N THR A 444 16.61 0.98 6.24
CA THR A 444 18.05 1.28 6.30
C THR A 444 18.89 0.39 5.39
N ILE A 445 18.28 -0.57 4.69
CA ILE A 445 18.94 -1.57 3.86
C ILE A 445 18.59 -1.31 2.39
N PRO A 446 19.48 -0.65 1.60
CA PRO A 446 19.15 -0.23 0.23
C PRO A 446 18.70 -1.34 -0.72
N ALA A 447 19.14 -2.58 -0.47
CA ALA A 447 18.75 -3.75 -1.25
C ALA A 447 17.25 -4.10 -1.11
N LEU A 448 16.60 -3.68 -0.02
CA LEU A 448 15.18 -3.96 0.27
C LEU A 448 14.22 -2.85 -0.16
N HIS A 449 14.72 -1.69 -0.61
CA HIS A 449 13.86 -0.56 -0.98
C HIS A 449 13.03 -0.83 -2.24
N ASN A 450 11.72 -0.58 -2.15
CA ASN A 450 10.67 -0.93 -3.12
C ASN A 450 10.72 -2.41 -3.51
N ARG A 451 10.84 -3.29 -2.52
CA ARG A 451 10.86 -4.73 -2.70
C ARG A 451 9.89 -5.41 -1.77
N LYS A 452 9.35 -6.51 -2.26
CA LYS A 452 8.71 -7.52 -1.44
C LYS A 452 9.68 -8.67 -1.21
N PHE A 453 9.67 -9.23 -0.01
CA PHE A 453 10.64 -10.23 0.40
C PHE A 453 10.08 -11.12 1.51
N ALA A 454 10.64 -12.31 1.65
CA ALA A 454 10.52 -13.13 2.85
C ALA A 454 11.74 -12.85 3.74
N ALA A 455 11.56 -12.88 5.06
CA ALA A 455 12.63 -12.65 6.02
C ALA A 455 12.76 -13.84 6.96
N PHE A 456 13.98 -14.32 7.12
CA PHE A 456 14.33 -15.47 7.92
C PHE A 456 15.49 -15.13 8.85
N PHE A 457 15.47 -15.64 10.07
CA PHE A 457 16.41 -15.22 11.10
C PHE A 457 17.02 -16.43 11.80
N GLU A 458 18.31 -16.37 12.07
CA GLU A 458 19.09 -17.34 12.84
C GLU A 458 19.80 -16.62 13.99
N SER A 459 19.66 -17.13 15.20
CA SER A 459 20.36 -16.61 16.39
C SER A 459 21.16 -17.68 17.10
N ASP A 460 22.27 -17.26 17.70
CA ASP A 460 23.13 -18.09 18.55
C ASP A 460 22.47 -18.49 19.87
N VAL A 461 21.50 -17.70 20.35
CA VAL A 461 20.67 -17.98 21.54
C VAL A 461 19.18 -17.87 21.20
N PRO A 462 18.27 -18.50 21.97
CA PRO A 462 16.83 -18.35 21.72
C PRO A 462 16.37 -16.90 21.91
N VAL A 463 15.75 -16.35 20.87
CA VAL A 463 15.12 -15.00 20.85
C VAL A 463 13.65 -15.13 20.46
N VAL A 464 12.91 -14.04 20.56
CA VAL A 464 11.53 -13.93 20.05
C VAL A 464 11.47 -12.86 18.98
N MET A 465 10.69 -13.11 17.93
CA MET A 465 10.55 -12.19 16.81
C MET A 465 9.09 -11.91 16.46
N GLU A 466 8.81 -10.64 16.19
CA GLU A 466 7.55 -10.15 15.61
C GLU A 466 7.86 -9.21 14.45
N ARG A 467 6.92 -9.08 13.53
CA ARG A 467 6.97 -8.08 12.47
C ARG A 467 5.89 -7.03 12.71
N ALA A 468 6.28 -5.77 12.62
CA ALA A 468 5.37 -4.64 12.52
C ALA A 468 5.52 -3.98 11.15
N MET A 469 4.41 -3.61 10.51
CA MET A 469 4.41 -2.91 9.24
C MET A 469 3.44 -1.73 9.30
N TYR A 470 3.89 -0.57 8.86
CA TYR A 470 3.10 0.66 8.83
C TYR A 470 3.13 1.25 7.43
N TRP A 471 2.06 1.93 7.02
CA TRP A 471 2.02 2.60 5.73
C TRP A 471 1.22 3.90 5.76
N GLY A 472 1.49 4.74 4.76
CA GLY A 472 0.87 6.05 4.62
C GLY A 472 1.42 7.06 5.63
N ASN A 473 1.22 8.34 5.34
CA ASN A 473 1.71 9.42 6.18
C ASN A 473 1.11 9.35 7.60
N GLY A 474 1.96 9.54 8.60
CA GLY A 474 1.59 9.41 10.00
C GLY A 474 1.07 8.02 10.39
N MET A 475 1.54 6.94 9.73
CA MET A 475 1.11 5.55 9.97
C MET A 475 -0.41 5.43 9.80
N ARG A 476 -0.92 5.71 8.59
CA ARG A 476 -2.35 5.69 8.31
C ARG A 476 -2.95 4.31 8.57
N GLY A 477 -2.28 3.26 8.10
CA GLY A 477 -2.62 1.88 8.41
C GLY A 477 -1.42 1.11 8.96
N ALA A 478 -1.72 -0.01 9.61
CA ALA A 478 -0.73 -0.83 10.27
C ALA A 478 -1.18 -2.29 10.31
N HIS A 479 -0.23 -3.22 10.29
CA HIS A 479 -0.48 -4.60 10.69
C HIS A 479 0.77 -5.24 11.29
N ALA A 480 0.58 -6.29 12.09
CA ALA A 480 1.67 -7.00 12.74
C ALA A 480 1.38 -8.49 12.86
N THR A 481 2.43 -9.30 12.98
CA THR A 481 2.34 -10.75 13.18
C THR A 481 3.48 -11.26 14.06
N GLY A 482 3.18 -12.34 14.79
CA GLY A 482 4.21 -13.20 15.37
C GLY A 482 4.98 -13.94 14.29
N GLY A 483 6.29 -14.12 14.50
CA GLY A 483 7.09 -14.93 13.59
C GLY A 483 6.72 -16.41 13.66
N THR A 484 6.94 -17.13 12.56
CA THR A 484 6.89 -18.59 12.58
C THR A 484 8.19 -19.13 13.14
N ILE A 485 8.13 -19.96 14.18
CA ILE A 485 9.28 -20.73 14.65
C ILE A 485 9.63 -21.78 13.60
N LEU A 486 10.90 -21.79 13.19
CA LEU A 486 11.43 -22.76 12.24
C LEU A 486 12.09 -23.94 12.98
N PRO A 487 11.87 -25.20 12.55
CA PRO A 487 12.56 -26.36 13.12
C PRO A 487 14.09 -26.21 13.09
N ASP A 488 14.76 -26.57 14.18
CA ASP A 488 16.23 -26.63 14.22
C ASP A 488 16.81 -27.62 13.19
N THR A 489 16.01 -28.59 12.75
CA THR A 489 16.35 -29.55 11.69
C THR A 489 16.41 -28.92 10.30
N LEU A 490 15.83 -27.74 10.08
CA LEU A 490 16.05 -27.02 8.84
C LEU A 490 17.54 -26.69 8.71
N PRO A 491 18.15 -26.89 7.53
CA PRO A 491 19.53 -26.49 7.29
C PRO A 491 19.77 -25.01 7.61
N THR A 492 21.03 -24.64 7.77
CA THR A 492 21.42 -23.22 7.84
C THR A 492 20.92 -22.49 6.60
N LEU A 493 20.37 -21.29 6.79
CA LEU A 493 19.88 -20.47 5.69
C LEU A 493 21.02 -20.12 4.73
N ALA A 494 20.78 -20.34 3.43
CA ALA A 494 21.73 -19.99 2.40
C ALA A 494 21.91 -18.46 2.32
N SER A 495 23.15 -17.98 2.20
CA SER A 495 23.35 -16.55 1.87
C SER A 495 22.77 -16.28 0.47
N PRO A 496 21.95 -15.22 0.32
CA PRO A 496 21.41 -14.87 -0.97
C PRO A 496 22.48 -14.22 -1.85
N THR A 497 22.30 -14.36 -3.16
CA THR A 497 23.09 -13.59 -4.12
C THR A 497 22.61 -12.14 -4.05
N ALA A 498 23.53 -11.18 -3.99
CA ALA A 498 23.14 -9.77 -3.99
C ALA A 498 22.33 -9.43 -5.25
N PRO A 499 21.26 -8.61 -5.15
CA PRO A 499 20.53 -8.16 -6.34
C PRO A 499 21.47 -7.41 -7.29
N PRO A 500 21.31 -7.55 -8.61
CA PRO A 500 22.15 -6.84 -9.57
C PRO A 500 22.03 -5.32 -9.37
N PRO A 501 23.07 -4.55 -9.71
CA PRO A 501 23.02 -3.09 -9.57
C PRO A 501 21.88 -2.50 -10.43
N PRO A 502 21.34 -1.33 -10.03
CA PRO A 502 20.38 -0.59 -10.83
C PRO A 502 20.90 -0.31 -12.26
N SER A 503 20.03 -0.40 -13.27
CA SER A 503 20.37 -0.07 -14.66
C SER A 503 19.18 0.59 -15.38
N LEU A 504 19.44 1.47 -16.35
CA LEU A 504 18.40 2.08 -17.19
C LEU A 504 18.35 1.42 -18.57
N THR A 505 17.14 1.23 -19.09
CA THR A 505 16.91 0.64 -20.43
C THR A 505 16.26 1.62 -21.41
N GLY A 506 15.53 2.63 -20.95
CA GLY A 506 14.92 3.60 -21.85
C GLY A 506 13.94 4.56 -21.18
N ILE A 507 13.33 5.44 -21.99
CA ILE A 507 12.37 6.46 -21.55
C ILE A 507 11.24 6.60 -22.58
N SER A 508 10.00 6.82 -22.13
CA SER A 508 8.84 7.03 -23.00
C SER A 508 7.81 8.01 -22.37
N PRO A 509 7.31 9.01 -23.10
CA PRO A 509 7.76 9.41 -24.45
C PRO A 509 9.20 9.94 -24.42
N THR A 510 9.89 9.89 -25.57
CA THR A 510 11.26 10.41 -25.74
C THR A 510 11.29 11.91 -26.08
N ARG A 511 10.14 12.58 -26.11
CA ARG A 511 10.00 14.01 -26.39
C ARG A 511 8.98 14.67 -25.46
N GLY A 512 9.17 15.95 -25.15
CA GLY A 512 8.21 16.73 -24.40
C GLY A 512 8.43 18.24 -24.44
N ASN A 513 7.47 18.99 -23.90
CA ASN A 513 7.42 20.44 -24.01
C ASN A 513 8.60 21.10 -23.26
N PRO A 514 9.33 22.06 -23.88
CA PRO A 514 10.33 22.88 -23.19
C PRO A 514 9.81 23.57 -21.91
N SER A 515 8.51 23.87 -21.81
CA SER A 515 7.90 24.39 -20.57
C SER A 515 7.77 23.36 -19.44
N GLY A 516 8.21 22.11 -19.63
CA GLY A 516 8.03 21.02 -18.68
C GLY A 516 6.62 20.44 -18.70
N GLY A 517 6.29 19.63 -17.69
CA GLY A 517 4.95 19.06 -17.53
C GLY A 517 4.69 17.78 -18.31
N THR A 518 5.69 17.22 -19.00
CA THR A 518 5.53 15.95 -19.71
C THR A 518 5.71 14.80 -18.74
N LEU A 519 4.68 13.98 -18.54
CA LEU A 519 4.83 12.73 -17.79
C LEU A 519 5.61 11.72 -18.63
N VAL A 520 6.76 11.28 -18.13
CA VAL A 520 7.61 10.28 -18.76
C VAL A 520 7.76 9.06 -17.86
N THR A 521 7.83 7.89 -18.48
CA THR A 521 8.16 6.62 -17.86
C THR A 521 9.57 6.23 -18.25
N ILE A 522 10.46 6.15 -17.27
CA ILE A 522 11.81 5.64 -17.40
C ILE A 522 11.79 4.16 -17.02
N THR A 523 12.35 3.33 -17.88
CA THR A 523 12.41 1.87 -17.71
C THR A 523 13.83 1.45 -17.37
N GLY A 524 13.95 0.37 -16.62
CA GLY A 524 15.23 -0.17 -16.18
C GLY A 524 15.09 -1.51 -15.48
N ALA A 525 16.13 -1.85 -14.72
CA ALA A 525 16.14 -2.98 -13.80
C ALA A 525 16.71 -2.52 -12.46
N ASN A 526 16.27 -3.19 -11.40
CA ASN A 526 16.71 -2.98 -10.03
C ASN A 526 16.57 -1.57 -9.44
N LEU A 527 15.67 -0.78 -10.02
CA LEU A 527 15.31 0.55 -9.55
C LEU A 527 14.64 0.47 -8.17
N GLY A 528 14.74 1.55 -7.39
CA GLY A 528 14.10 1.67 -6.08
C GLY A 528 14.00 3.12 -5.63
N LEU A 529 13.17 3.38 -4.62
CA LEU A 529 13.04 4.70 -4.02
C LEU A 529 13.80 4.73 -2.70
N THR A 530 14.74 5.64 -2.63
CA THR A 530 15.48 6.02 -1.42
C THR A 530 15.27 7.51 -1.18
N ALA A 531 15.57 8.02 0.03
CA ALA A 531 15.53 9.46 0.32
C ALA A 531 16.40 10.29 -0.65
N ASP A 532 17.42 9.65 -1.23
CA ASP A 532 18.38 10.24 -2.18
C ASP A 532 17.99 10.02 -3.64
N THR A 533 16.85 9.38 -3.91
CA THR A 533 16.44 9.10 -5.28
C THR A 533 16.05 10.39 -6.00
N THR A 534 16.76 10.69 -7.08
CA THR A 534 16.58 11.92 -7.87
C THR A 534 16.58 11.61 -9.34
N VAL A 535 15.83 12.40 -10.12
CA VAL A 535 15.85 12.37 -11.57
C VAL A 535 16.07 13.80 -12.07
N SER A 536 16.97 13.98 -13.03
CA SER A 536 17.24 15.26 -13.67
C SER A 536 17.36 15.10 -15.19
N PHE A 537 17.06 16.20 -15.90
CA PHE A 537 17.17 16.30 -17.35
C PHE A 537 18.21 17.40 -17.66
N GLY A 538 19.36 17.00 -18.19
CA GLY A 538 20.63 17.73 -18.15
C GLY A 538 20.75 19.02 -18.98
N ILE A 539 19.93 20.05 -18.71
CA ILE A 539 20.16 21.40 -19.26
C ILE A 539 20.17 22.51 -18.17
N THR A 540 19.56 22.34 -16.99
CA THR A 540 19.74 23.29 -15.86
C THR A 540 19.41 22.69 -14.48
N GLY A 541 20.45 22.54 -13.63
CA GLY A 541 20.56 23.06 -12.26
C GLY A 541 19.56 22.75 -11.12
N THR A 542 18.35 22.21 -11.33
CA THR A 542 17.39 22.05 -10.22
C THR A 542 16.92 20.60 -10.08
N PRO A 543 17.28 19.88 -9.00
CA PRO A 543 16.71 18.58 -8.71
C PRO A 543 15.40 18.71 -7.92
N ARG A 544 14.51 17.73 -8.15
CA ARG A 544 13.29 17.38 -7.37
C ARG A 544 12.09 18.30 -7.63
N GLN A 545 10.84 17.85 -7.71
CA GLN A 545 10.15 16.77 -7.03
C GLN A 545 9.01 16.32 -7.94
N ASN A 546 8.97 15.03 -8.32
CA ASN A 546 7.79 14.26 -8.78
C ASN A 546 8.19 12.86 -9.29
N VAL A 547 9.20 12.23 -8.67
CA VAL A 547 9.68 10.90 -9.06
C VAL A 547 8.86 9.82 -8.39
N ILE A 548 8.02 9.12 -9.13
CA ILE A 548 7.25 7.97 -8.67
C ILE A 548 8.03 6.73 -9.11
N VAL A 549 8.62 5.99 -8.18
CA VAL A 549 9.18 4.68 -8.51
C VAL A 549 8.02 3.70 -8.53
N ASN A 550 7.74 3.14 -9.69
CA ASN A 550 6.54 2.37 -9.93
C ASN A 550 6.68 0.93 -9.39
N ASN A 551 7.82 0.33 -9.70
CA ASN A 551 8.29 -0.98 -9.29
C ASN A 551 9.80 -1.06 -9.54
N ALA A 552 10.40 -2.25 -9.39
CA ALA A 552 11.83 -2.47 -9.63
C ALA A 552 12.32 -2.15 -11.05
N ASN A 553 11.42 -1.94 -12.03
CA ASN A 553 11.75 -1.80 -13.45
C ASN A 553 11.26 -0.50 -14.08
N SER A 554 10.56 0.36 -13.32
CA SER A 554 9.91 1.54 -13.90
C SER A 554 9.85 2.71 -12.92
N ILE A 555 10.08 3.92 -13.43
CA ILE A 555 9.97 5.20 -12.72
C ILE A 555 9.15 6.16 -13.58
N SER A 556 8.10 6.75 -13.02
CA SER A 556 7.37 7.85 -13.63
C SER A 556 7.88 9.19 -13.08
N VAL A 557 8.09 10.17 -13.96
CA VAL A 557 8.49 11.53 -13.55
C VAL A 557 7.87 12.56 -14.48
N VAL A 558 7.55 13.74 -13.96
CA VAL A 558 7.11 14.88 -14.78
C VAL A 558 8.34 15.72 -15.11
N THR A 559 8.57 15.99 -16.40
CA THR A 559 9.73 16.76 -16.84
C THR A 559 9.70 18.19 -16.30
N PRO A 560 10.84 18.73 -15.83
CA PRO A 560 10.92 20.14 -15.47
C PRO A 560 10.92 21.02 -16.72
N PRO A 561 10.64 22.33 -16.58
CA PRO A 561 10.96 23.30 -17.63
C PRO A 561 12.45 23.23 -17.98
N SER A 562 12.76 23.27 -19.27
CA SER A 562 14.13 23.15 -19.78
C SER A 562 14.30 23.83 -21.13
N GLY A 563 15.56 24.10 -21.51
CA GLY A 563 15.90 24.61 -22.84
C GLY A 563 15.56 23.60 -23.94
N ARG A 564 15.32 24.07 -25.17
CA ARG A 564 15.11 23.19 -26.33
C ARG A 564 16.37 22.37 -26.61
N GLY A 565 16.20 21.12 -27.01
CA GLY A 565 17.29 20.23 -27.42
C GLY A 565 17.29 18.88 -26.71
N LEU A 566 18.30 18.06 -27.03
CA LEU A 566 18.50 16.76 -26.38
C LEU A 566 19.04 16.96 -24.97
N ALA A 567 18.45 16.25 -24.02
CA ALA A 567 18.85 16.20 -22.63
C ALA A 567 19.21 14.75 -22.26
N SER A 568 20.34 14.58 -21.59
CA SER A 568 20.61 13.35 -20.83
C SER A 568 19.66 13.26 -19.65
N VAL A 569 19.19 12.06 -19.36
CA VAL A 569 18.37 11.78 -18.17
C VAL A 569 19.26 11.10 -17.14
N ILE A 570 19.50 11.78 -16.02
CA ILE A 570 20.33 11.25 -14.93
C ILE A 570 19.42 10.84 -13.79
N ILE A 571 19.57 9.60 -13.34
CA ILE A 571 18.88 9.07 -12.16
C ILE A 571 19.92 8.72 -11.13
N THR A 572 19.81 9.26 -9.93
CA THR A 572 20.52 8.70 -8.77
C THR A 572 19.53 7.85 -8.00
N THR A 573 19.78 6.56 -7.84
CA THR A 573 18.93 5.62 -7.08
C THR A 573 19.81 4.63 -6.35
N LYS A 574 19.45 4.25 -5.11
CA LYS A 574 20.24 3.34 -4.25
C LYS A 574 21.74 3.74 -4.17
N GLY A 575 22.02 5.04 -4.17
CA GLY A 575 23.39 5.59 -4.14
C GLY A 575 24.16 5.50 -5.47
N VAL A 576 23.56 4.97 -6.53
CA VAL A 576 24.20 4.78 -7.84
C VAL A 576 23.64 5.82 -8.83
N PRO A 577 24.49 6.66 -9.47
CA PRO A 577 24.10 7.49 -10.60
C PRO A 577 24.07 6.67 -11.89
N LEU A 578 22.99 6.81 -12.66
CA LEU A 578 22.75 6.19 -13.95
C LEU A 578 22.40 7.28 -14.97
N GLU A 579 22.81 7.10 -16.22
CA GLU A 579 22.55 8.08 -17.27
C GLU A 579 21.99 7.42 -18.53
N LEU A 580 20.92 8.00 -19.08
CA LEU A 580 20.48 7.79 -20.46
C LEU A 580 20.91 9.01 -21.28
N VAL A 581 22.05 8.87 -21.97
CA VAL A 581 22.69 9.98 -22.71
C VAL A 581 21.78 10.46 -23.84
N GLY A 582 21.44 11.75 -23.84
CA GLY A 582 20.62 12.39 -24.88
C GLY A 582 19.26 11.74 -25.16
N ALA A 583 18.71 10.98 -24.21
CA ALA A 583 17.55 10.12 -24.46
C ALA A 583 16.19 10.85 -24.48
N PHE A 584 16.15 12.12 -24.10
CA PHE A 584 14.94 12.92 -24.10
C PHE A 584 15.13 14.24 -24.85
N GLU A 585 14.21 14.58 -25.76
CA GLU A 585 14.24 15.84 -26.49
C GLU A 585 13.19 16.82 -25.96
N PHE A 586 13.64 17.97 -25.45
CA PHE A 586 12.77 19.12 -25.23
C PHE A 586 12.47 19.77 -26.58
N ALA A 587 11.35 19.37 -27.16
CA ALA A 587 10.88 19.83 -28.45
C ALA A 587 9.42 20.24 -28.35
N ASP A 588 9.04 21.27 -29.10
CA ASP A 588 7.63 21.61 -29.26
C ASP A 588 6.94 20.44 -29.98
N PRO A 589 5.93 19.78 -29.38
CA PRO A 589 5.33 18.58 -29.95
C PRO A 589 4.67 18.79 -31.32
N PHE A 590 4.58 20.03 -31.83
CA PHE A 590 3.86 20.34 -33.07
C PHE A 590 4.51 21.41 -33.96
N ALA A 591 5.83 21.63 -33.85
CA ALA A 591 6.55 22.58 -34.69
C ALA A 591 6.73 22.07 -36.13
N ALA A 592 5.75 22.37 -36.98
CA ALA A 592 6.05 22.84 -38.32
C ALA A 592 5.64 24.32 -38.40
N GLY A 593 6.24 25.17 -37.59
CA GLY A 593 5.99 26.62 -37.61
C GLY A 593 6.86 27.34 -36.59
N PRO A 594 7.17 28.64 -36.78
CA PRO A 594 7.94 29.41 -35.81
C PRO A 594 7.25 29.37 -34.44
N ALA A 595 8.04 29.31 -33.37
CA ALA A 595 7.52 29.32 -32.00
C ALA A 595 6.81 30.65 -31.73
N VAL A 596 5.48 30.64 -31.63
CA VAL A 596 4.69 31.82 -31.26
C VAL A 596 4.11 31.60 -29.87
N SER A 597 4.30 32.56 -28.95
CA SER A 597 3.74 32.46 -27.61
C SER A 597 2.21 32.66 -27.64
N TYR A 598 1.48 32.05 -26.68
CA TYR A 598 0.04 32.31 -26.52
C TYR A 598 -0.26 33.81 -26.38
N GLY A 599 0.62 34.54 -25.67
CA GLY A 599 0.50 35.99 -25.51
C GLY A 599 0.57 36.76 -26.83
N ASP A 600 1.40 36.32 -27.77
CA ASP A 600 1.50 36.94 -29.11
C ASP A 600 0.26 36.67 -29.96
N LEU A 601 -0.30 35.45 -29.91
CA LEU A 601 -1.49 35.06 -30.65
C LEU A 601 -2.74 35.74 -30.12
N TYR A 602 -2.98 35.67 -28.81
CA TYR A 602 -4.10 36.36 -28.17
C TYR A 602 -3.96 37.88 -28.28
N GLY A 603 -2.73 38.40 -28.21
CA GLY A 603 -2.43 39.81 -28.40
C GLY A 603 -2.85 40.35 -29.77
N VAL A 604 -2.81 39.54 -30.84
CA VAL A 604 -3.38 39.90 -32.14
C VAL A 604 -4.89 40.12 -32.03
N ILE A 605 -5.61 39.19 -31.38
CA ILE A 605 -7.06 39.26 -31.23
C ILE A 605 -7.48 40.48 -30.42
N VAL A 606 -6.85 40.70 -29.27
CA VAL A 606 -7.12 41.86 -28.40
C VAL A 606 -6.85 43.17 -29.15
N SER A 607 -5.72 43.25 -29.87
CA SER A 607 -5.35 44.46 -30.61
C SER A 607 -6.32 44.75 -31.75
N LEU A 608 -6.74 43.73 -32.50
CA LEU A 608 -7.72 43.87 -33.58
C LEU A 608 -9.11 44.19 -33.05
N ALA A 609 -9.53 43.59 -31.95
CA ALA A 609 -10.81 43.89 -31.31
C ALA A 609 -10.87 45.34 -30.79
N ALA A 610 -9.78 45.83 -30.20
CA ALA A 610 -9.67 47.23 -29.78
C ALA A 610 -9.68 48.20 -30.97
N ALA A 611 -9.02 47.84 -32.08
CA ALA A 611 -8.97 48.66 -33.29
C ALA A 611 -10.27 48.60 -34.12
N ARG A 612 -11.02 47.50 -34.03
CA ARG A 612 -12.22 47.23 -34.83
C ARG A 612 -13.38 46.68 -33.98
N PRO A 613 -13.84 47.44 -32.97
CA PRO A 613 -14.88 46.97 -32.06
C PRO A 613 -16.21 46.71 -32.79
N PHE A 614 -16.51 47.46 -33.85
CA PHE A 614 -17.73 47.26 -34.65
C PHE A 614 -17.70 45.99 -35.50
N ASP A 615 -16.53 45.61 -36.04
CA ASP A 615 -16.41 44.38 -36.82
C ASP A 615 -16.55 43.16 -35.90
N LEU A 616 -15.99 43.23 -34.68
CA LEU A 616 -16.18 42.19 -33.65
C LEU A 616 -17.66 42.10 -33.21
N ALA A 617 -18.28 43.23 -32.88
CA ALA A 617 -19.68 43.25 -32.44
C ALA A 617 -20.66 42.76 -33.53
N ASN A 618 -20.37 43.05 -34.81
CA ASN A 618 -21.18 42.62 -35.95
C ASN A 618 -20.65 41.35 -36.63
N SER A 619 -19.91 40.50 -35.90
CA SER A 619 -19.36 39.24 -36.45
C SER A 619 -20.44 38.20 -36.74
N CYS A 620 -21.58 38.27 -36.03
CA CYS A 620 -22.69 37.31 -36.14
C CYS A 620 -23.60 37.59 -37.33
N ARG A 621 -23.52 36.76 -38.37
CA ARG A 621 -24.34 36.81 -39.59
C ARG A 621 -25.81 36.54 -39.33
N GLU A 622 -26.12 35.71 -38.35
CA GLU A 622 -27.48 35.42 -37.92
C GLU A 622 -28.20 36.71 -37.46
N HIS A 623 -27.46 37.72 -37.02
CA HIS A 623 -27.96 39.04 -36.62
C HIS A 623 -27.71 40.14 -37.68
N GLY A 624 -27.49 39.76 -38.95
CA GLY A 624 -27.22 40.71 -40.05
C GLY A 624 -25.76 41.17 -40.16
N GLY A 625 -24.87 40.56 -39.38
CA GLY A 625 -23.43 40.80 -39.39
C GLY A 625 -22.68 40.15 -40.56
N ASN A 626 -21.34 40.13 -40.48
CA ASN A 626 -20.47 39.59 -41.51
C ASN A 626 -19.13 39.07 -40.96
N ASN A 627 -18.37 38.35 -41.80
CA ASN A 627 -17.12 37.70 -41.39
C ASN A 627 -15.88 38.61 -41.40
N ARG A 628 -16.04 39.93 -41.50
CA ARG A 628 -14.91 40.86 -41.70
C ARG A 628 -13.90 40.74 -40.57
N PHE A 629 -14.34 40.64 -39.31
CA PHE A 629 -13.43 40.47 -38.18
C PHE A 629 -12.56 39.22 -38.31
N MET A 630 -13.14 38.08 -38.71
CA MET A 630 -12.42 36.82 -38.93
C MET A 630 -11.37 36.94 -40.03
N PHE A 631 -11.69 37.63 -41.12
CA PHE A 631 -10.78 37.83 -42.25
C PHE A 631 -9.57 38.68 -41.84
N GLU A 632 -9.80 39.73 -41.06
CA GLU A 632 -8.75 40.58 -40.54
C GLU A 632 -7.82 39.85 -39.58
N VAL A 633 -8.37 38.99 -38.72
CA VAL A 633 -7.58 38.15 -37.82
C VAL A 633 -6.68 37.21 -38.62
N VAL A 634 -7.22 36.48 -39.60
CA VAL A 634 -6.42 35.56 -40.42
C VAL A 634 -5.31 36.32 -41.17
N ALA A 635 -5.64 37.46 -41.78
CA ALA A 635 -4.66 38.29 -42.48
C ALA A 635 -3.53 38.78 -41.54
N GLU A 636 -3.88 39.23 -40.34
CA GLU A 636 -2.91 39.71 -39.37
C GLU A 636 -2.04 38.58 -38.80
N LEU A 637 -2.62 37.41 -38.52
CA LEU A 637 -1.87 36.23 -38.10
C LEU A 637 -0.86 35.80 -39.18
N ARG A 638 -1.29 35.74 -40.45
CA ARG A 638 -0.37 35.42 -41.56
C ARG A 638 0.74 36.46 -41.70
N ARG A 639 0.38 37.74 -41.70
CA ARG A 639 1.32 38.87 -41.85
C ARG A 639 2.33 38.94 -40.71
N ARG A 640 1.87 38.82 -39.46
CA ARG A 640 2.71 38.96 -38.26
C ARG A 640 3.66 37.78 -38.08
N PHE A 641 3.22 36.56 -38.45
CA PHE A 641 4.01 35.34 -38.25
C PHE A 641 4.65 34.80 -39.53
N ASN A 642 4.53 35.53 -40.65
CA ASN A 642 5.14 35.23 -41.94
C ASN A 642 4.91 33.77 -42.39
N THR A 643 3.65 33.34 -42.38
CA THR A 643 3.20 31.98 -42.71
C THR A 643 1.84 32.01 -43.41
N ASN A 644 1.61 31.08 -44.34
CA ASN A 644 0.32 30.90 -45.00
C ASN A 644 -0.61 29.91 -44.29
N ARG A 645 -0.22 29.34 -43.15
CA ARG A 645 -0.97 28.24 -42.50
C ARG A 645 -2.23 28.66 -41.77
N TRP A 646 -2.36 29.93 -41.41
CA TRP A 646 -3.57 30.44 -40.75
C TRP A 646 -4.71 30.54 -41.75
N GLY A 647 -5.90 30.06 -41.39
CA GLY A 647 -7.06 30.07 -42.28
C GLY A 647 -8.35 30.19 -41.49
N LEU A 648 -9.45 30.13 -42.23
CA LEU A 648 -10.79 30.03 -41.69
C LEU A 648 -11.18 28.55 -41.53
N ASN A 649 -12.33 28.32 -40.88
CA ASN A 649 -12.84 26.99 -40.58
C ASN A 649 -14.14 26.70 -41.33
N TRP A 650 -14.17 25.66 -42.16
CA TRP A 650 -15.42 24.98 -42.50
C TRP A 650 -15.86 24.13 -41.30
N LYS A 651 -16.81 24.62 -40.51
CA LYS A 651 -17.17 23.99 -39.23
C LYS A 651 -17.74 22.58 -39.47
N ARG A 652 -17.35 21.65 -38.60
CA ARG A 652 -17.67 20.22 -38.71
C ARG A 652 -17.26 19.56 -40.06
N GLY A 653 -16.44 20.24 -40.86
CA GLY A 653 -15.95 19.74 -42.14
C GLY A 653 -16.91 19.95 -43.31
N ASN A 654 -18.00 20.69 -43.09
CA ASN A 654 -19.00 21.02 -44.11
C ASN A 654 -18.50 22.20 -44.97
N VAL A 655 -18.07 21.90 -46.20
CA VAL A 655 -17.62 22.94 -47.15
C VAL A 655 -18.77 23.91 -47.42
N GLY A 656 -18.51 25.21 -47.28
CA GLY A 656 -19.53 26.27 -47.40
C GLY A 656 -20.14 26.72 -46.07
N ASP A 657 -19.96 25.96 -44.99
CA ASP A 657 -20.45 26.28 -43.64
C ASP A 657 -19.33 26.90 -42.79
N LEU A 658 -19.14 28.23 -42.91
CA LEU A 658 -18.02 28.92 -42.25
C LEU A 658 -18.28 29.13 -40.75
N SER A 659 -17.27 28.87 -39.91
CA SER A 659 -17.28 29.34 -38.51
C SER A 659 -17.07 30.85 -38.46
N GLN A 660 -17.78 31.49 -37.54
CA GLN A 660 -17.77 32.96 -37.39
C GLN A 660 -16.94 33.42 -36.18
N ASP A 661 -16.42 32.45 -35.43
CA ASP A 661 -15.72 32.56 -34.15
C ASP A 661 -14.43 31.72 -34.11
N ILE A 662 -14.25 30.74 -35.01
CA ILE A 662 -13.08 29.87 -35.06
C ILE A 662 -12.17 30.17 -36.25
N VAL A 663 -10.88 30.38 -35.98
CA VAL A 663 -9.80 30.32 -36.98
C VAL A 663 -9.08 28.98 -36.93
N THR A 664 -8.43 28.60 -38.03
CA THR A 664 -7.70 27.34 -38.13
C THR A 664 -6.22 27.54 -38.39
N TYR A 665 -5.41 26.59 -37.89
CA TYR A 665 -4.01 26.47 -38.25
C TYR A 665 -3.76 25.13 -38.94
N TYR A 666 -3.24 25.17 -40.17
CA TYR A 666 -2.86 23.97 -40.90
C TYR A 666 -1.56 23.36 -40.36
N SER A 667 -1.63 22.09 -39.96
CA SER A 667 -0.55 21.38 -39.27
C SER A 667 0.45 20.71 -40.24
N GLY A 668 0.13 20.57 -41.53
CA GLY A 668 1.03 20.00 -42.54
C GLY A 668 1.91 21.05 -43.26
N PRO A 669 2.77 20.66 -44.21
CA PRO A 669 3.63 21.60 -44.96
C PRO A 669 2.85 22.61 -45.81
N GLU A 670 3.25 23.89 -45.83
CA GLU A 670 2.61 24.90 -46.68
C GLU A 670 2.63 24.48 -48.16
N GLY A 671 1.49 24.63 -48.84
CA GLY A 671 1.38 24.38 -50.26
C GLY A 671 -0.04 24.07 -50.71
N SER A 672 -0.16 23.43 -51.87
CA SER A 672 -1.45 23.11 -52.50
C SER A 672 -2.32 22.12 -51.72
N ALA A 673 -1.80 21.49 -50.66
CA ALA A 673 -2.53 20.55 -49.81
C ALA A 673 -3.34 21.20 -48.67
N MET A 674 -3.19 22.52 -48.43
CA MET A 674 -3.89 23.23 -47.36
C MET A 674 -5.41 23.35 -47.59
N PRO A 675 -5.89 23.76 -48.79
CA PRO A 675 -7.32 23.91 -49.05
C PRO A 675 -8.12 22.63 -48.73
N ASN A 676 -9.17 22.78 -47.92
CA ASN A 676 -10.06 21.71 -47.47
C ASN A 676 -9.42 20.60 -46.62
N SER A 677 -8.19 20.76 -46.14
CA SER A 677 -7.54 19.76 -45.30
C SER A 677 -8.18 19.65 -43.92
N THR A 678 -8.23 18.43 -43.38
CA THR A 678 -8.64 18.13 -42.00
C THR A 678 -7.47 18.14 -41.01
N GLN A 679 -6.24 18.37 -41.48
CA GLN A 679 -5.06 18.51 -40.61
C GLN A 679 -5.03 19.91 -39.98
N VAL A 680 -6.06 20.24 -39.22
CA VAL A 680 -6.26 21.55 -38.62
C VAL A 680 -6.23 21.50 -37.10
N ARG A 681 -5.82 22.64 -36.54
CA ARG A 681 -6.17 23.07 -35.20
C ARG A 681 -7.27 24.11 -35.26
N LEU A 682 -8.15 24.11 -34.27
CA LEU A 682 -9.33 24.96 -34.20
C LEU A 682 -9.20 25.87 -32.98
N TYR A 683 -9.14 27.18 -33.22
CA TYR A 683 -9.02 28.18 -32.17
C TYR A 683 -10.26 29.07 -32.18
N ASP A 684 -11.04 28.98 -31.11
CA ASP A 684 -12.15 29.89 -30.85
C ASP A 684 -11.59 31.22 -30.34
N ILE A 685 -11.82 32.27 -31.10
CA ILE A 685 -11.26 33.61 -30.89
C ILE A 685 -12.31 34.66 -30.52
N ILE A 686 -13.60 34.28 -30.43
CA ILE A 686 -14.68 35.18 -30.04
C ILE A 686 -15.51 34.55 -28.93
N GLY A 687 -15.36 35.07 -27.72
CA GLY A 687 -16.14 34.67 -26.56
C GLY A 687 -17.52 35.32 -26.61
N GLY A 688 -18.58 34.54 -26.34
CA GLY A 688 -19.95 35.06 -26.35
C GLY A 688 -20.45 35.46 -27.75
N HIS A 689 -19.96 34.81 -28.81
CA HIS A 689 -20.37 35.06 -30.19
C HIS A 689 -21.92 35.02 -30.36
N CYS A 690 -22.46 35.95 -31.17
CA CYS A 690 -23.90 36.27 -31.28
C CYS A 690 -24.59 36.81 -30.01
N GLY A 691 -23.86 37.01 -28.91
CA GLY A 691 -24.29 37.75 -27.73
C GLY A 691 -23.37 38.93 -27.47
N ASN A 692 -22.78 38.97 -26.27
CA ASN A 692 -21.74 39.95 -25.93
C ASN A 692 -20.37 39.48 -26.44
N ALA A 693 -20.13 39.68 -27.74
CA ALA A 693 -18.89 39.29 -28.39
C ALA A 693 -17.67 39.97 -27.75
N SER A 694 -16.65 39.19 -27.41
CA SER A 694 -15.43 39.67 -26.77
C SER A 694 -14.19 38.92 -27.29
N PRO A 695 -12.98 39.51 -27.21
CA PRO A 695 -11.75 38.81 -27.56
C PRO A 695 -11.61 37.53 -26.74
N PHE A 696 -11.26 36.44 -27.39
CA PHE A 696 -11.10 35.14 -26.74
C PHE A 696 -9.97 34.36 -27.40
N TRP A 697 -9.57 33.25 -26.76
CA TRP A 697 -8.67 32.27 -27.36
C TRP A 697 -8.78 30.94 -26.61
N VAL A 698 -9.48 29.98 -27.19
CA VAL A 698 -9.53 28.61 -26.67
C VAL A 698 -9.24 27.62 -27.79
N ASP A 699 -8.32 26.70 -27.52
CA ASP A 699 -8.07 25.56 -28.41
C ASP A 699 -9.22 24.55 -28.28
N GLN A 700 -10.06 24.49 -29.31
CA GLN A 700 -11.21 23.59 -29.39
C GLN A 700 -10.88 22.29 -30.12
N THR A 701 -9.62 22.05 -30.48
CA THR A 701 -9.21 20.93 -31.36
C THR A 701 -9.57 19.58 -30.75
N ALA A 702 -9.23 19.36 -29.47
CA ALA A 702 -9.49 18.09 -28.79
C ALA A 702 -10.98 17.88 -28.54
N ALA A 703 -11.69 18.91 -28.06
CA ALA A 703 -13.13 18.86 -27.81
C ALA A 703 -13.93 18.55 -29.09
N THR A 704 -13.58 19.20 -30.21
CA THR A 704 -14.25 18.98 -31.49
C THR A 704 -14.02 17.56 -32.02
N ARG A 705 -12.79 17.03 -31.90
CA ARG A 705 -12.47 15.65 -32.29
C ARG A 705 -13.23 14.63 -31.43
N ALA A 706 -13.33 14.86 -30.12
CA ALA A 706 -14.08 14.00 -29.21
C ALA A 706 -15.58 13.96 -29.55
N ALA A 707 -16.13 15.07 -30.07
CA ALA A 707 -17.50 15.16 -30.55
C ALA A 707 -17.73 14.53 -31.94
N GLY A 708 -16.75 13.83 -32.51
CA GLY A 708 -16.86 13.15 -33.81
C GLY A 708 -16.87 14.09 -35.02
N ALA A 709 -16.55 15.37 -34.83
CA ALA A 709 -16.48 16.36 -35.89
C ALA A 709 -15.03 16.80 -36.10
N ILE A 710 -14.67 17.21 -37.32
CA ILE A 710 -13.41 17.93 -37.57
C ILE A 710 -13.61 19.02 -38.60
N GLY A 711 -13.06 20.20 -38.33
CA GLY A 711 -13.09 21.32 -39.25
C GLY A 711 -12.24 21.06 -40.50
N ARG A 712 -12.46 21.87 -41.55
CA ARG A 712 -11.56 21.93 -42.71
C ARG A 712 -11.00 23.33 -42.89
N TRP A 713 -9.74 23.39 -43.28
CA TRP A 713 -9.05 24.65 -43.54
C TRP A 713 -9.57 25.31 -44.82
N THR A 714 -9.70 26.64 -44.83
CA THR A 714 -10.09 27.39 -46.04
C THR A 714 -9.66 28.86 -46.00
N VAL A 715 -9.52 29.47 -47.16
CA VAL A 715 -9.51 30.94 -47.34
C VAL A 715 -10.43 31.39 -48.48
N ALA A 716 -11.21 30.49 -49.07
CA ALA A 716 -12.03 30.77 -50.24
C ALA A 716 -12.95 32.01 -50.09
N PRO A 717 -13.59 32.27 -48.92
CA PRO A 717 -14.40 33.47 -48.73
C PRO A 717 -13.62 34.79 -48.80
N MET A 718 -12.30 34.75 -48.58
CA MET A 718 -11.44 35.93 -48.65
C MET A 718 -11.04 36.27 -50.09
N CYS A 719 -11.06 35.28 -51.01
CA CYS A 719 -10.55 35.43 -52.36
C CYS A 719 -11.39 36.33 -53.27
N SER A 720 -12.68 36.55 -52.93
CA SER A 720 -13.55 37.46 -53.67
C SER A 720 -13.31 38.94 -53.38
N ASP A 721 -12.55 39.27 -52.32
CA ASP A 721 -12.23 40.64 -51.94
C ASP A 721 -10.79 40.97 -52.36
N ALA A 722 -10.66 42.00 -53.20
CA ALA A 722 -9.38 42.46 -53.74
C ALA A 722 -8.36 42.78 -52.64
N ARG A 723 -8.83 43.23 -51.46
CA ARG A 723 -7.97 43.55 -50.33
C ARG A 723 -7.15 42.36 -49.83
N TYR A 724 -7.75 41.17 -49.76
CA TYR A 724 -7.04 39.97 -49.30
C TYR A 724 -6.33 39.29 -50.46
N ARG A 725 -6.98 39.20 -51.64
CA ARG A 725 -6.37 38.62 -52.85
C ARG A 725 -5.05 39.30 -53.23
N ASP A 726 -4.95 40.60 -53.02
CA ASP A 726 -3.78 41.40 -53.40
C ASP A 726 -2.83 41.67 -52.19
N ALA A 727 -3.05 41.04 -51.03
CA ALA A 727 -2.21 41.20 -49.84
C ALA A 727 -0.89 40.40 -49.89
N LYS A 728 0.16 40.96 -49.29
CA LYS A 728 1.50 40.36 -49.23
C LYS A 728 2.03 40.23 -47.81
N LEU A 729 2.84 39.20 -47.57
CA LEU A 729 3.60 38.99 -46.34
C LEU A 729 4.79 39.98 -46.26
N ASN A 730 5.44 40.04 -45.10
CA ASN A 730 6.59 40.93 -44.88
C ASN A 730 7.78 40.59 -45.80
N ASN A 731 7.87 39.34 -46.28
CA ASN A 731 8.87 38.88 -47.24
C ASN A 731 8.51 39.14 -48.72
N GLY A 732 7.37 39.78 -49.00
CA GLY A 732 6.93 40.11 -50.36
C GLY A 732 6.17 39.00 -51.09
N GLU A 733 6.03 37.81 -50.50
CA GLU A 733 5.19 36.72 -51.01
C GLU A 733 3.70 37.06 -50.86
N TRP A 734 2.86 36.42 -51.67
CA TRP A 734 1.41 36.54 -51.51
C TRP A 734 0.98 35.98 -50.17
N MET A 735 0.18 36.74 -49.43
CA MET A 735 -0.37 36.31 -48.14
C MET A 735 -1.46 35.25 -48.31
N PHE A 736 -2.12 35.24 -49.47
CA PHE A 736 -3.15 34.27 -49.84
C PHE A 736 -2.86 33.77 -51.26
N PRO A 737 -1.80 32.96 -51.44
CA PRO A 737 -1.44 32.44 -52.76
C PRO A 737 -2.57 31.58 -53.36
N GLU A 738 -3.46 31.05 -52.52
CA GLU A 738 -4.62 30.23 -52.94
C GLU A 738 -5.73 31.06 -53.60
N CYS A 739 -5.69 32.39 -53.49
CA CYS A 739 -6.63 33.30 -54.13
C CYS A 739 -6.18 33.78 -55.51
N ARG A 740 -5.03 33.29 -55.99
CA ARG A 740 -4.39 33.70 -57.25
C ARG A 740 -4.51 32.67 -58.35
#